data_AF-A0A1E7EK93-F1
#
_entry.id   AF-A0A1E7EK93-F1
#
_cell.length_a   1.000
_cell.length_b   1.000
_cell.length_c   1.000
_cell.angle_alpha   90.00
_cell.angle_beta   90.00
_cell.angle_gamma   90.00
#
_symmetry.space_group_name_H-M   'P 1'
#
loop_
_entity.id
_entity.type
_entity.pdbx_description
1 polymer ?
#
loop_
_entity_poly.entity_id
_entity_poly.type
_entity_poly.pdbx_seq_one_letter_code
_entity_poly.pdbx_strand_id
1 'polypeptide(L)'
;MAPRSARISLEWAKSLVGLSMKVPDYWWDGCKGYRLNDGVIDSYDSVEQKWNLLLNSRDDNDRYLMNYTAVSTYADSDSSTIDEYQLPFAEIYDGDDIIDANNGVRYFRTPPSEWSKVELEDGVNEGGRTIDPIEWTGEKEEPVNITDEEIESLKDSDGEIRYEKVFEWCLPRFGVDKDQSLFTWQAARMRNYMRKKEVEDGWKPKYYQGDDTIQPNHVARFYGSLLAKMLTGSRSINQMFCTREIFNAVPPIQESMPKNALEDMTSCLHYSDDWDPMGDGDWDDTYDDPKVVAPPHTARHRVKHGILEDCYIQYCVNPSRWITTDESRIAGWYHSCMTIGPDPKPIRTGATLHTVCITQGPLSSYKLYARVYGGKDDQDMNVHHKHTVKRAKMVSLYDFMLESFKHKGHCVVMDSAYMSDAMAQIGRNHWGINMVGTCQSDRTGAGKLGKADVKAKEVVIGSHESLMYQHNTKPLLYTVWGDNNFVKTLSNFHSPVVVRGGMKRKKRNRSTKRRDREFTDVDCPIQQKDYCETYHLIDKGNGAEAKYDLSTESHLHGWSPKLAARYFNMNINNAYKIHCYLFKKHHPTKIVMPLKECIHNLTHSLLQRGDTMRKRGGGAPPKATKDITTSSSVDGRKVRSDSVRQPFTSPTATVTGTPQTPVSGLDRRTLQYRQVAFKRRKESQPGRSHISIPVVVKGNRATSYCKYNKCPGKNTGAKRKKPYRSKYACEECGLEKGIDFWLCNSTKSVDGTLVVVDCHTAYHVQKKLYTAPSPVIKSSTVIGLTG
;
A
#
# COMPACT_ATOMS: atom_id res chain seq x y z
N MET A 1 26.39 -23.53 29.00
CA MET A 1 26.60 -23.49 27.53
C MET A 1 25.90 -22.25 26.99
N ALA A 2 26.51 -21.52 26.05
CA ALA A 2 25.79 -20.48 25.31
C ALA A 2 24.66 -21.12 24.48
N PRO A 3 23.50 -20.47 24.31
CA PRO A 3 22.45 -20.98 23.44
C PRO A 3 22.97 -21.09 22.01
N ARG A 4 22.85 -22.27 21.39
CA ARG A 4 23.14 -22.43 19.96
C ARG A 4 22.22 -21.49 19.18
N SER A 5 22.78 -20.75 18.23
CA SER A 5 22.00 -19.96 17.27
C SER A 5 21.02 -20.88 16.54
N ALA A 6 19.81 -20.38 16.29
CA ALA A 6 18.83 -21.08 15.48
C ALA A 6 19.40 -21.29 14.07
N ARG A 7 19.26 -22.50 13.52
CA ARG A 7 19.68 -22.83 12.16
C ARG A 7 18.50 -22.72 11.21
N ILE A 8 18.71 -22.20 10.03
CA ILE A 8 17.74 -22.11 8.94
C ILE A 8 17.25 -23.53 8.59
N SER A 9 15.94 -23.67 8.38
CA SER A 9 15.30 -24.93 8.02
C SER A 9 15.92 -25.53 6.77
N LEU A 10 16.51 -26.72 6.91
CA LEU A 10 17.17 -27.39 5.80
C LEU A 10 16.18 -27.84 4.70
N GLU A 11 14.92 -28.11 5.05
CA GLU A 11 13.85 -28.41 4.07
C GLU A 11 13.56 -27.15 3.24
N TRP A 12 13.34 -26.01 3.90
CA TRP A 12 13.05 -24.75 3.23
C TRP A 12 14.23 -24.23 2.42
N ALA A 13 15.44 -24.23 2.98
CA ALA A 13 16.62 -23.73 2.29
C ALA A 13 16.94 -24.51 1.01
N LYS A 14 16.74 -25.83 1.02
CA LYS A 14 16.84 -26.67 -0.19
C LYS A 14 15.72 -26.42 -1.20
N SER A 15 14.56 -25.93 -0.78
CA SER A 15 13.46 -25.59 -1.70
C SER A 15 13.75 -24.38 -2.58
N LEU A 16 14.74 -23.56 -2.24
CA LEU A 16 15.20 -22.43 -3.06
C LEU A 16 16.29 -22.80 -4.08
N VAL A 17 16.76 -24.05 -4.12
CA VAL A 17 17.72 -24.51 -5.13
C VAL A 17 17.04 -24.60 -6.49
N GLY A 18 17.64 -23.98 -7.51
CA GLY A 18 17.05 -23.77 -8.84
C GLY A 18 16.43 -22.38 -9.04
N LEU A 19 16.32 -21.56 -7.98
CA LEU A 19 15.78 -20.20 -8.08
C LEU A 19 16.65 -19.32 -8.98
N SER A 20 16.06 -18.72 -10.01
CA SER A 20 16.72 -17.74 -10.88
C SER A 20 16.99 -16.43 -10.14
N MET A 21 18.15 -15.85 -10.40
CA MET A 21 18.69 -14.68 -9.71
C MET A 21 19.17 -13.63 -10.70
N LYS A 22 19.05 -12.34 -10.35
CA LYS A 22 19.61 -11.19 -11.08
C LYS A 22 20.44 -10.33 -10.11
N VAL A 23 21.74 -10.60 -10.00
CA VAL A 23 22.63 -9.99 -9.00
C VAL A 23 23.54 -8.88 -9.56
N PRO A 24 23.86 -7.82 -8.80
CA PRO A 24 24.72 -6.72 -9.27
C PRO A 24 26.22 -7.06 -9.41
N ASP A 25 26.92 -6.52 -10.42
CA ASP A 25 28.37 -6.70 -10.67
C ASP A 25 29.31 -6.55 -9.45
N TYR A 26 28.91 -5.87 -8.36
CA TYR A 26 29.75 -5.69 -7.17
C TYR A 26 29.88 -6.94 -6.27
N TRP A 27 29.18 -8.04 -6.59
CA TRP A 27 29.35 -9.33 -5.90
C TRP A 27 30.66 -10.06 -6.28
N TRP A 28 31.40 -9.54 -7.27
CA TRP A 28 32.70 -10.06 -7.71
C TRP A 28 33.83 -9.22 -7.11
N ASP A 29 34.90 -9.88 -6.65
CA ASP A 29 36.10 -9.18 -6.19
C ASP A 29 36.71 -8.34 -7.32
N GLY A 30 36.97 -7.06 -7.01
CA GLY A 30 37.49 -6.08 -7.96
C GLY A 30 36.44 -5.36 -8.84
N CYS A 31 35.19 -5.79 -8.86
CA CYS A 31 34.11 -5.10 -9.58
C CYS A 31 33.32 -4.15 -8.67
N LYS A 32 32.83 -3.04 -9.25
CA LYS A 32 32.13 -1.95 -8.54
C LYS A 32 30.88 -1.46 -9.28
N GLY A 33 30.35 -2.29 -10.19
CA GLY A 33 29.20 -1.98 -11.03
C GLY A 33 27.87 -2.34 -10.36
N TYR A 34 26.78 -1.80 -10.92
CA TYR A 34 25.40 -2.09 -10.51
C TYR A 34 24.58 -2.76 -11.62
N ARG A 35 25.21 -3.22 -12.70
CA ARG A 35 24.54 -4.00 -13.75
C ARG A 35 24.16 -5.34 -13.15
N LEU A 36 22.97 -5.83 -13.50
CA LEU A 36 22.50 -7.14 -13.06
C LEU A 36 22.98 -8.20 -14.05
N ASN A 37 23.40 -9.35 -13.51
CA ASN A 37 23.75 -10.54 -14.28
C ASN A 37 22.87 -11.71 -13.81
N ASP A 38 22.52 -12.57 -14.75
CA ASP A 38 21.67 -13.72 -14.49
C ASP A 38 22.48 -14.82 -13.78
N GLY A 39 21.83 -15.51 -12.85
CA GLY A 39 22.40 -16.65 -12.13
C GLY A 39 21.30 -17.55 -11.57
N VAL A 40 21.70 -18.55 -10.80
CA VAL A 40 20.83 -19.55 -10.18
C VAL A 40 21.37 -19.95 -8.81
N ILE A 41 20.48 -20.21 -7.86
CA ILE A 41 20.87 -20.85 -6.59
C ILE A 41 21.19 -22.32 -6.87
N ASP A 42 22.47 -22.69 -6.80
CA ASP A 42 22.97 -24.05 -7.09
C ASP A 42 22.83 -24.98 -5.88
N SER A 43 23.08 -24.49 -4.67
CA SER A 43 23.06 -25.30 -3.45
C SER A 43 22.91 -24.46 -2.18
N TYR A 44 22.81 -25.12 -1.03
CA TYR A 44 22.72 -24.47 0.28
C TYR A 44 23.78 -25.03 1.24
N ASP A 45 24.56 -24.14 1.85
CA ASP A 45 25.59 -24.47 2.83
C ASP A 45 24.99 -24.45 4.25
N SER A 46 24.95 -25.63 4.88
CA SER A 46 24.40 -25.84 6.22
C SER A 46 25.37 -25.46 7.36
N VAL A 47 26.64 -25.18 7.07
CA VAL A 47 27.63 -24.69 8.03
C VAL A 47 27.58 -23.16 8.06
N GLU A 48 27.70 -22.52 6.90
CA GLU A 48 27.70 -21.06 6.73
C GLU A 48 26.30 -20.44 6.77
N GLN A 49 25.25 -21.27 6.71
CA GLN A 49 23.84 -20.88 6.74
C GLN A 49 23.45 -19.92 5.59
N LYS A 50 23.98 -20.21 4.39
CA LYS A 50 23.91 -19.36 3.19
C LYS A 50 23.66 -20.21 1.94
N TRP A 51 23.18 -19.59 0.87
CA TRP A 51 22.97 -20.22 -0.43
C TRP A 51 24.15 -19.96 -1.36
N ASN A 52 24.53 -20.97 -2.13
CA ASN A 52 25.52 -20.84 -3.19
C ASN A 52 24.83 -20.36 -4.46
N LEU A 53 25.19 -19.17 -4.92
CA LEU A 53 24.87 -18.68 -6.25
C LEU A 53 25.90 -19.19 -7.25
N LEU A 54 25.41 -19.72 -8.37
CA LEU A 54 26.17 -19.94 -9.61
C LEU A 54 25.69 -18.91 -10.64
N LEU A 55 26.62 -18.32 -11.39
CA LEU A 55 26.33 -17.25 -12.36
C LEU A 55 26.28 -17.80 -13.79
N ASN A 56 25.37 -17.27 -14.61
CA ASN A 56 25.18 -17.75 -15.99
C ASN A 56 26.14 -17.07 -16.99
N SER A 57 26.94 -16.09 -16.56
CA SER A 57 27.59 -15.13 -17.47
C SER A 57 29.09 -14.93 -17.25
N ARG A 58 29.87 -16.03 -17.23
CA ARG A 58 31.28 -16.15 -17.65
C ARG A 58 31.76 -17.59 -17.50
N ASP A 59 32.98 -17.90 -17.94
CA ASP A 59 33.69 -19.18 -17.72
C ASP A 59 34.13 -19.37 -16.25
N ASP A 60 33.28 -18.94 -15.32
CA ASP A 60 33.49 -18.88 -13.89
C ASP A 60 32.48 -19.82 -13.23
N ASN A 61 33.00 -20.91 -12.66
CA ASN A 61 32.19 -21.93 -11.98
C ASN A 61 32.22 -21.75 -10.45
N ASP A 62 32.74 -20.62 -9.95
CA ASP A 62 32.82 -20.35 -8.52
C ASP A 62 31.42 -20.14 -7.91
N ARG A 63 31.32 -20.49 -6.63
CA ARG A 63 30.08 -20.45 -5.86
C ARG A 63 30.11 -19.31 -4.87
N TYR A 64 29.17 -18.38 -5.00
CA TYR A 64 29.12 -17.16 -4.20
C TYR A 64 28.10 -17.32 -3.07
N LEU A 65 28.55 -17.19 -1.81
CA LEU A 65 27.71 -17.36 -0.62
C LEU A 65 26.79 -16.14 -0.40
N MET A 66 25.49 -16.33 -0.60
CA MET A 66 24.43 -15.35 -0.38
C MET A 66 23.67 -15.62 0.93
N ASN A 67 23.41 -14.59 1.73
CA ASN A 67 22.44 -14.67 2.83
C ASN A 67 21.00 -14.54 2.30
N TYR A 68 20.00 -14.85 3.14
CA TYR A 68 18.61 -14.85 2.67
C TYR A 68 18.12 -13.45 2.25
N THR A 69 18.56 -12.39 2.92
CA THR A 69 18.28 -11.01 2.51
C THR A 69 18.72 -10.75 1.07
N ALA A 70 19.88 -11.26 0.65
CA ALA A 70 20.35 -11.14 -0.72
C ALA A 70 19.57 -12.05 -1.68
N VAL A 71 19.24 -13.28 -1.29
CA VAL A 71 18.41 -14.20 -2.09
C VAL A 71 17.04 -13.59 -2.37
N SER A 72 16.35 -13.08 -1.35
CA SER A 72 15.05 -12.41 -1.49
C SER A 72 15.12 -11.07 -2.24
N THR A 73 16.22 -10.31 -2.13
CA THR A 73 16.39 -9.03 -2.84
C THR A 73 16.68 -9.20 -4.33
N TYR A 74 17.42 -10.24 -4.71
CA TYR A 74 17.93 -10.45 -6.07
C TYR A 74 17.32 -11.65 -6.82
N ALA A 75 16.27 -12.27 -6.27
CA ALA A 75 15.46 -13.23 -7.01
C ALA A 75 14.91 -12.60 -8.31
N ASP A 76 14.97 -13.32 -9.42
CA ASP A 76 14.48 -12.81 -10.70
C ASP A 76 12.95 -12.80 -10.75
N SER A 77 12.35 -11.66 -10.40
CA SER A 77 10.90 -11.46 -10.45
C SER A 77 10.29 -11.54 -11.85
N ASP A 78 11.09 -11.49 -12.91
CA ASP A 78 10.62 -11.65 -14.29
C ASP A 78 10.65 -13.12 -14.75
N SER A 79 11.21 -14.04 -13.94
CA SER A 79 11.31 -15.46 -14.28
C SER A 79 9.94 -16.13 -14.24
N SER A 80 9.62 -16.93 -15.27
CA SER A 80 8.36 -17.67 -15.34
C SER A 80 8.22 -18.78 -14.28
N THR A 81 9.30 -19.12 -13.57
CA THR A 81 9.32 -20.11 -12.48
C THR A 81 9.35 -19.46 -11.09
N ILE A 82 9.33 -18.13 -10.96
CA ILE A 82 9.41 -17.46 -9.65
C ILE A 82 8.30 -17.89 -8.69
N ASP A 83 7.08 -18.10 -9.20
CA ASP A 83 5.91 -18.57 -8.45
C ASP A 83 6.05 -20.03 -7.93
N GLU A 84 7.04 -20.79 -8.39
CA GLU A 84 7.34 -22.14 -7.91
C GLU A 84 8.17 -22.13 -6.61
N TYR A 85 8.81 -21.00 -6.29
CA TYR A 85 9.70 -20.84 -5.14
C TYR A 85 9.04 -20.03 -4.01
N GLN A 86 9.17 -20.50 -2.77
CA GLN A 86 8.54 -19.85 -1.61
C GLN A 86 9.55 -18.97 -0.88
N LEU A 87 9.48 -17.66 -1.14
CA LEU A 87 10.29 -16.60 -0.52
C LEU A 87 9.50 -15.93 0.64
N PRO A 88 9.59 -16.43 1.90
CA PRO A 88 9.00 -15.81 3.08
C PRO A 88 9.63 -14.44 3.42
N PHE A 89 8.98 -13.71 4.33
CA PHE A 89 9.42 -12.38 4.77
C PHE A 89 10.76 -12.37 5.55
N ALA A 90 11.16 -13.50 6.13
CA ALA A 90 12.40 -13.69 6.87
C ALA A 90 12.84 -15.16 6.74
N GLU A 91 14.05 -15.46 7.19
CA GLU A 91 14.54 -16.83 7.32
C GLU A 91 13.57 -17.69 8.15
N ILE A 92 13.21 -18.88 7.64
CA ILE A 92 12.54 -19.91 8.43
C ILE A 92 13.63 -20.73 9.11
N TYR A 93 13.63 -20.79 10.45
CA TYR A 93 14.57 -21.60 11.21
C TYR A 93 13.96 -22.96 11.63
N ASP A 94 14.82 -23.98 11.75
CA ASP A 94 14.49 -25.26 12.37
C ASP A 94 13.90 -25.01 13.76
N GLY A 95 12.65 -25.45 13.94
CA GLY A 95 11.92 -25.32 15.19
C GLY A 95 11.20 -23.98 15.42
N ASP A 96 10.97 -23.15 14.40
CA ASP A 96 10.10 -21.96 14.53
C ASP A 96 8.60 -22.29 14.68
N ASP A 97 8.27 -23.56 14.48
CA ASP A 97 6.98 -24.19 14.71
C ASP A 97 6.79 -24.73 16.14
N ILE A 98 7.78 -24.61 17.03
CA ILE A 98 7.75 -25.21 18.38
C ILE A 98 7.10 -24.27 19.41
N ILE A 99 6.08 -24.77 20.11
CA ILE A 99 5.09 -23.97 20.85
C ILE A 99 4.77 -24.64 22.24
N ASP A 100 4.82 -23.93 23.39
CA ASP A 100 4.79 -24.45 24.81
C ASP A 100 3.73 -23.76 25.67
N ALA A 101 2.81 -24.51 26.30
CA ALA A 101 1.64 -23.96 26.98
C ALA A 101 1.76 -23.70 28.48
N ASN A 102 2.96 -23.79 29.07
CA ASN A 102 3.22 -23.59 30.50
C ASN A 102 2.29 -24.39 31.44
N ASN A 103 1.70 -25.45 30.90
CA ASN A 103 0.85 -26.44 31.58
C ASN A 103 1.29 -27.88 31.22
N GLY A 104 2.44 -28.04 30.56
CA GLY A 104 2.97 -29.32 30.06
C GLY A 104 2.58 -29.69 28.62
N VAL A 105 1.61 -28.99 27.99
CA VAL A 105 1.20 -29.26 26.60
C VAL A 105 2.04 -28.44 25.63
N ARG A 106 2.61 -29.12 24.62
CA ARG A 106 3.35 -28.47 23.52
C ARG A 106 2.63 -28.69 22.21
N TYR A 107 2.48 -27.62 21.42
CA TYR A 107 2.05 -27.71 20.03
C TYR A 107 3.27 -27.58 19.12
N PHE A 108 3.21 -28.26 17.99
CA PHE A 108 4.27 -28.31 16.99
C PHE A 108 3.68 -28.73 15.65
N ARG A 109 4.44 -28.59 14.55
CA ARG A 109 4.09 -29.25 13.28
C ARG A 109 3.96 -30.74 13.55
N THR A 110 2.79 -31.29 13.29
CA THR A 110 2.51 -32.69 13.62
C THR A 110 3.34 -33.62 12.72
N PRO A 111 3.82 -34.78 13.20
CA PRO A 111 4.57 -35.72 12.37
C PRO A 111 3.73 -36.23 11.20
N PRO A 112 4.29 -36.41 9.98
CA PRO A 112 3.56 -37.00 8.85
C PRO A 112 2.98 -38.40 9.15
N SER A 113 3.56 -39.15 10.09
CA SER A 113 3.07 -40.45 10.56
C SER A 113 1.78 -40.39 11.39
N GLU A 114 1.37 -39.21 11.86
CA GLU A 114 0.11 -38.99 12.59
C GLU A 114 -1.07 -38.64 11.68
N TRP A 115 -0.88 -38.73 10.35
CA TRP A 115 -1.89 -38.46 9.33
C TRP A 115 -2.15 -39.69 8.48
N SER A 116 -3.43 -39.90 8.19
CA SER A 116 -3.90 -40.92 7.26
C SER A 116 -4.54 -40.24 6.05
N LYS A 117 -4.27 -40.77 4.84
CA LYS A 117 -5.03 -40.40 3.64
C LYS A 117 -6.47 -40.89 3.81
N VAL A 118 -7.44 -40.05 3.48
CA VAL A 118 -8.86 -40.41 3.49
C VAL A 118 -9.25 -40.76 2.06
N GLU A 119 -9.63 -42.01 1.84
CA GLU A 119 -10.20 -42.47 0.58
C GLU A 119 -11.74 -42.42 0.70
N LEU A 120 -12.40 -41.97 -0.37
CA LEU A 120 -13.85 -41.95 -0.48
C LEU A 120 -14.30 -43.15 -1.30
N GLU A 121 -15.34 -43.84 -0.86
CA GLU A 121 -15.98 -44.91 -1.64
C GLU A 121 -16.69 -44.34 -2.87
N ASP A 122 -16.77 -45.13 -3.95
CA ASP A 122 -17.41 -44.71 -5.20
C ASP A 122 -18.88 -44.32 -4.98
N GLY A 123 -19.23 -43.10 -5.40
CA GLY A 123 -20.58 -42.53 -5.21
C GLY A 123 -20.81 -41.89 -3.83
N VAL A 124 -19.90 -42.07 -2.87
CA VAL A 124 -19.97 -41.44 -1.55
C VAL A 124 -19.26 -40.07 -1.58
N ASN A 125 -19.77 -39.12 -0.80
CA ASN A 125 -19.28 -37.72 -0.77
C ASN A 125 -18.55 -37.37 0.53
N GLU A 126 -18.50 -38.28 1.51
CA GLU A 126 -17.90 -38.10 2.82
C GLU A 126 -17.14 -39.35 3.26
N GLY A 127 -16.16 -39.20 4.16
CA GLY A 127 -15.37 -40.33 4.65
C GLY A 127 -14.45 -39.95 5.80
N GLY A 128 -13.69 -40.92 6.30
CA GLY A 128 -12.87 -40.75 7.50
C GLY A 128 -13.71 -40.54 8.76
N ARG A 129 -13.14 -39.90 9.77
CA ARG A 129 -13.82 -39.60 11.05
C ARG A 129 -14.50 -38.24 10.97
N THR A 130 -15.70 -38.11 11.55
CA THR A 130 -16.35 -36.81 11.74
C THR A 130 -15.50 -35.88 12.61
N ILE A 131 -15.45 -34.61 12.23
CA ILE A 131 -14.91 -33.51 13.03
C ILE A 131 -16.06 -32.54 13.27
N ASP A 132 -16.50 -32.43 14.53
CA ASP A 132 -17.57 -31.53 14.93
C ASP A 132 -17.04 -30.10 15.08
N PRO A 133 -17.63 -29.09 14.43
CA PRO A 133 -17.30 -27.69 14.69
C PRO A 133 -17.58 -27.31 16.14
N ILE A 134 -16.82 -26.35 16.68
CA ILE A 134 -17.25 -25.68 17.92
C ILE A 134 -18.54 -24.94 17.61
N GLU A 135 -19.58 -25.18 18.41
CA GLU A 135 -20.87 -24.54 18.25
C GLU A 135 -20.75 -23.01 18.37
N TRP A 136 -21.43 -22.28 17.47
CA TRP A 136 -21.42 -20.82 17.50
C TRP A 136 -22.49 -20.32 18.47
N THR A 137 -22.06 -19.65 19.55
CA THR A 137 -22.91 -19.24 20.67
C THR A 137 -23.34 -17.77 20.63
N GLY A 138 -23.17 -17.10 19.49
CA GLY A 138 -23.54 -15.69 19.33
C GLY A 138 -25.06 -15.49 19.29
N GLU A 139 -25.57 -14.55 20.10
CA GLU A 139 -27.00 -14.25 20.12
C GLU A 139 -27.48 -13.35 18.96
N LYS A 140 -28.54 -13.83 18.29
CA LYS A 140 -29.62 -13.07 17.63
C LYS A 140 -29.39 -12.37 16.28
N GLU A 141 -30.54 -12.07 15.68
CA GLU A 141 -30.80 -11.87 14.24
C GLU A 141 -30.33 -10.52 13.69
N GLU A 142 -30.06 -9.54 14.55
CA GLU A 142 -29.77 -8.15 14.17
C GLU A 142 -28.27 -7.88 14.02
N PRO A 143 -27.77 -7.54 12.80
CA PRO A 143 -26.35 -7.31 12.57
C PRO A 143 -25.79 -6.02 13.19
N VAL A 144 -26.64 -5.06 13.57
CA VAL A 144 -26.23 -3.73 14.07
C VAL A 144 -26.71 -3.57 15.51
N ASN A 145 -25.80 -3.20 16.41
CA ASN A 145 -26.13 -2.89 17.80
C ASN A 145 -26.54 -1.42 17.90
N ILE A 146 -27.83 -1.16 17.81
CA ILE A 146 -28.40 0.19 17.83
C ILE A 146 -29.79 0.17 18.49
N THR A 147 -30.09 1.18 19.31
CA THR A 147 -31.41 1.35 19.94
C THR A 147 -32.41 2.10 19.04
N ASP A 148 -33.70 2.07 19.36
CA ASP A 148 -34.71 2.82 18.62
C ASP A 148 -34.52 4.35 18.75
N GLU A 149 -34.05 4.84 19.90
CA GLU A 149 -33.69 6.24 20.12
C GLU A 149 -32.49 6.66 19.26
N GLU A 150 -31.48 5.80 19.14
CA GLU A 150 -30.36 6.03 18.22
C GLU A 150 -30.83 6.01 16.76
N ILE A 151 -31.68 5.06 16.35
CA ILE A 151 -32.27 5.02 15.00
C ILE A 151 -33.02 6.32 14.69
N GLU A 152 -33.79 6.87 15.64
CA GLU A 152 -34.48 8.15 15.45
C GLU A 152 -33.49 9.30 15.32
N SER A 153 -32.42 9.32 16.13
CA SER A 153 -31.35 10.33 16.02
C SER A 153 -30.69 10.37 14.64
N LEU A 154 -30.67 9.24 13.91
CA LEU A 154 -30.10 9.08 12.58
C LEU A 154 -30.98 9.60 11.43
N LYS A 155 -32.26 9.92 11.67
CA LYS A 155 -33.20 10.39 10.64
C LYS A 155 -33.12 11.89 10.41
N ASP A 156 -33.49 12.37 9.22
CA ASP A 156 -33.76 13.79 8.98
C ASP A 156 -35.23 14.16 9.29
N SER A 157 -35.63 15.40 8.98
CA SER A 157 -37.00 15.90 9.18
C SER A 157 -38.06 15.12 8.40
N ASP A 158 -37.66 14.41 7.34
CA ASP A 158 -38.54 13.64 6.47
C ASP A 158 -38.56 12.15 6.88
N GLY A 159 -37.90 11.84 8.01
CA GLY A 159 -37.77 10.50 8.57
C GLY A 159 -36.75 9.61 7.84
N GLU A 160 -35.93 10.14 6.92
CA GLU A 160 -34.94 9.36 6.18
C GLU A 160 -33.64 9.18 6.96
N ILE A 161 -33.17 7.93 7.09
CA ILE A 161 -31.88 7.63 7.72
C ILE A 161 -30.73 8.23 6.90
N ARG A 162 -29.90 9.05 7.55
CA ARG A 162 -28.84 9.84 6.91
C ARG A 162 -27.47 9.22 7.05
N TYR A 163 -26.78 9.03 5.92
CA TYR A 163 -25.41 8.52 5.92
C TYR A 163 -24.46 9.38 6.76
N GLU A 164 -24.54 10.71 6.68
CA GLU A 164 -23.70 11.63 7.44
C GLU A 164 -23.88 11.47 8.96
N LYS A 165 -25.11 11.15 9.42
CA LYS A 165 -25.40 10.85 10.83
C LYS A 165 -24.89 9.46 11.21
N VAL A 166 -25.10 8.44 10.37
CA VAL A 166 -24.56 7.08 10.59
C VAL A 166 -23.04 7.12 10.68
N PHE A 167 -22.39 7.94 9.85
CA PHE A 167 -20.94 8.14 9.87
C PHE A 167 -20.45 8.74 11.20
N GLU A 168 -21.09 9.81 11.69
CA GLU A 168 -20.76 10.42 13.00
C GLU A 168 -21.07 9.50 14.19
N TRP A 169 -22.09 8.63 14.08
CA TRP A 169 -22.38 7.60 15.09
C TRP A 169 -21.29 6.52 15.15
N CYS A 170 -20.75 6.10 13.99
CA CYS A 170 -19.65 5.14 13.92
C CYS A 170 -18.26 5.71 14.28
N LEU A 171 -18.13 7.04 14.48
CA LEU A 171 -16.83 7.64 14.82
C LEU A 171 -16.39 7.27 16.24
N PRO A 172 -15.07 7.08 16.46
CA PRO A 172 -14.52 6.72 17.75
C PRO A 172 -14.85 7.78 18.82
N ARG A 173 -15.01 7.27 20.04
CA ARG A 173 -15.32 8.02 21.26
C ARG A 173 -14.17 7.90 22.25
N PHE A 174 -13.90 9.00 22.95
CA PHE A 174 -12.75 9.19 23.83
C PHE A 174 -13.21 9.70 25.20
N GLY A 175 -12.29 9.74 26.17
CA GLY A 175 -12.63 9.98 27.58
C GLY A 175 -12.99 8.69 28.32
N VAL A 176 -13.03 8.75 29.65
CA VAL A 176 -13.36 7.60 30.51
C VAL A 176 -14.80 7.14 30.25
N ASP A 177 -15.72 8.09 30.13
CA ASP A 177 -17.15 7.85 29.92
C ASP A 177 -17.56 7.77 28.43
N LYS A 178 -16.57 7.82 27.51
CA LYS A 178 -16.77 7.81 26.03
C LYS A 178 -17.69 8.95 25.52
N ASP A 179 -17.70 10.07 26.23
CA ASP A 179 -18.47 11.27 25.90
C ASP A 179 -17.84 12.10 24.77
N GLN A 180 -16.51 12.13 24.69
CA GLN A 180 -15.79 13.00 23.75
C GLN A 180 -15.84 12.45 22.33
N SER A 181 -16.30 13.27 21.38
CA SER A 181 -16.22 12.99 19.95
C SER A 181 -14.77 13.01 19.45
N LEU A 182 -14.49 12.29 18.35
CA LEU A 182 -13.22 12.40 17.62
C LEU A 182 -12.81 13.87 17.39
N PHE A 183 -13.73 14.74 16.98
CA PHE A 183 -13.41 16.14 16.68
C PHE A 183 -13.04 16.93 17.93
N THR A 184 -13.67 16.65 19.07
CA THR A 184 -13.36 17.26 20.38
C THR A 184 -11.98 16.84 20.85
N TRP A 185 -11.73 15.54 20.93
CA TRP A 185 -10.47 14.96 21.37
C TRP A 185 -9.29 15.40 20.48
N GLN A 186 -9.49 15.36 19.17
CA GLN A 186 -8.51 15.78 18.17
C GLN A 186 -8.19 17.27 18.26
N ALA A 187 -9.18 18.14 18.52
CA ALA A 187 -8.95 19.57 18.69
C ALA A 187 -8.00 19.86 19.86
N ALA A 188 -8.21 19.20 21.00
CA ALA A 188 -7.34 19.30 22.17
C ALA A 188 -5.88 18.90 21.87
N ARG A 189 -5.67 17.77 21.19
CA ARG A 189 -4.30 17.33 20.82
C ARG A 189 -3.63 18.32 19.86
N MET A 190 -4.40 18.93 18.95
CA MET A 190 -3.91 19.95 18.03
C MET A 190 -3.61 21.29 18.72
N ARG A 191 -4.32 21.66 19.79
CA ARG A 191 -4.00 22.84 20.63
C ARG A 191 -2.73 22.62 21.43
N ASN A 192 -2.60 21.48 22.13
CA ASN A 192 -1.37 21.13 22.85
C ASN A 192 -0.16 21.14 21.93
N TYR A 193 -0.27 20.51 20.74
CA TYR A 193 0.83 20.49 19.78
C TYR A 193 1.08 21.84 19.09
N MET A 194 0.05 22.70 18.95
CA MET A 194 0.21 24.09 18.51
C MET A 194 1.04 24.88 19.53
N ARG A 195 0.61 24.86 20.80
CA ARG A 195 1.26 25.56 21.92
C ARG A 195 2.72 25.13 22.08
N LYS A 196 2.99 23.82 21.98
CA LYS A 196 4.35 23.27 21.98
C LYS A 196 5.24 23.98 20.96
N LYS A 197 4.80 24.06 19.70
CA LYS A 197 5.60 24.66 18.60
C LYS A 197 5.79 26.16 18.76
N GLU A 198 4.84 26.87 19.38
CA GLU A 198 5.02 28.29 19.69
C GLU A 198 6.12 28.51 20.73
N VAL A 199 6.16 27.66 21.77
CA VAL A 199 7.12 27.75 22.87
C VAL A 199 8.50 27.21 22.48
N GLU A 200 8.58 26.05 21.83
CA GLU A 200 9.83 25.36 21.50
C GLU A 200 10.46 25.82 20.18
N ASP A 201 9.68 25.87 19.10
CA ASP A 201 10.18 26.19 17.75
C ASP A 201 10.12 27.70 17.43
N GLY A 202 9.51 28.51 18.31
CA GLY A 202 9.16 29.90 18.01
C GLY A 202 8.19 30.03 16.83
N TRP A 203 7.44 28.96 16.51
CA TRP A 203 6.49 28.92 15.41
C TRP A 203 5.36 29.93 15.64
N LYS A 204 4.83 30.51 14.57
CA LYS A 204 3.70 31.46 14.66
C LYS A 204 2.58 31.04 13.69
N PRO A 205 1.38 30.71 14.19
CA PRO A 205 0.22 30.44 13.34
C PRO A 205 -0.17 31.66 12.49
N LYS A 206 -0.71 31.39 11.30
CA LYS A 206 -1.13 32.39 10.31
C LYS A 206 -2.60 32.80 10.42
N TYR A 207 -3.39 32.05 11.17
CA TYR A 207 -4.82 32.28 11.38
C TYR A 207 -5.19 32.31 12.87
N TYR A 208 -4.71 31.33 13.64
CA TYR A 208 -4.99 31.19 15.07
C TYR A 208 -4.13 32.17 15.89
N GLN A 209 -4.52 33.44 16.00
CA GLN A 209 -3.72 34.50 16.61
C GLN A 209 -4.43 35.15 17.79
N GLY A 210 -3.68 35.45 18.87
CA GLY A 210 -4.27 35.89 20.13
C GLY A 210 -5.10 34.77 20.75
N ASP A 211 -6.35 35.07 21.09
CA ASP A 211 -7.26 34.12 21.75
C ASP A 211 -7.95 33.13 20.76
N ASP A 212 -7.70 33.24 19.45
CA ASP A 212 -8.25 32.33 18.43
C ASP A 212 -7.60 30.93 18.54
N THR A 213 -8.29 29.95 19.12
CA THR A 213 -7.80 28.56 19.26
C THR A 213 -8.49 27.55 18.31
N ILE A 214 -7.91 26.36 18.15
CA ILE A 214 -8.52 25.28 17.36
C ILE A 214 -9.75 24.72 18.09
N GLN A 215 -10.91 24.78 17.45
CA GLN A 215 -12.18 24.30 17.99
C GLN A 215 -12.62 22.96 17.35
N PRO A 216 -13.47 22.15 18.00
CA PRO A 216 -13.95 20.87 17.46
C PRO A 216 -14.59 21.01 16.06
N ASN A 217 -15.39 22.06 15.86
CA ASN A 217 -16.02 22.37 14.57
C ASN A 217 -14.99 22.71 13.47
N HIS A 218 -13.83 23.27 13.83
CA HIS A 218 -12.74 23.48 12.86
C HIS A 218 -12.15 22.14 12.41
N VAL A 219 -12.04 21.16 13.32
CA VAL A 219 -11.55 19.81 13.00
C VAL A 219 -12.54 19.06 12.11
N ALA A 220 -13.85 19.21 12.34
CA ALA A 220 -14.86 18.70 11.40
C ALA A 220 -14.67 19.30 9.99
N ARG A 221 -14.57 20.64 9.87
CA ARG A 221 -14.29 21.35 8.60
C ARG A 221 -12.97 20.93 7.94
N PHE A 222 -11.95 20.60 8.74
CA PHE A 222 -10.68 20.05 8.27
C PHE A 222 -10.87 18.68 7.61
N TYR A 223 -11.54 17.73 8.25
CA TYR A 223 -11.86 16.43 7.63
C TYR A 223 -12.75 16.59 6.39
N GLY A 224 -13.75 17.48 6.42
CA GLY A 224 -14.54 17.84 5.23
C GLY A 224 -13.68 18.38 4.07
N SER A 225 -12.67 19.20 4.36
CA SER A 225 -11.71 19.69 3.37
C SER A 225 -10.83 18.57 2.79
N LEU A 226 -10.46 17.56 3.59
CA LEU A 226 -9.74 16.39 3.10
C LEU A 226 -10.62 15.48 2.20
N LEU A 227 -11.91 15.30 2.54
CA LEU A 227 -12.87 14.59 1.68
C LEU A 227 -13.07 15.31 0.35
N ALA A 228 -13.20 16.65 0.38
CA ALA A 228 -13.30 17.45 -0.83
C ALA A 228 -12.00 17.40 -1.68
N LYS A 229 -10.82 17.32 -1.05
CA LYS A 229 -9.54 17.04 -1.73
C LYS A 229 -9.55 15.68 -2.42
N MET A 230 -10.01 14.64 -1.73
CA MET A 230 -10.12 13.27 -2.24
C MET A 230 -11.07 13.20 -3.46
N LEU A 231 -12.29 13.75 -3.33
CA LEU A 231 -13.27 13.83 -4.42
C LEU A 231 -12.79 14.60 -5.66
N THR A 232 -11.76 15.47 -5.52
CA THR A 232 -11.21 16.28 -6.62
C THR A 232 -9.84 15.83 -7.13
N GLY A 233 -9.40 14.63 -6.75
CA GLY A 233 -8.18 14.00 -7.27
C GLY A 233 -6.90 14.36 -6.49
N SER A 234 -6.99 14.47 -5.17
CA SER A 234 -5.84 14.67 -4.26
C SER A 234 -5.00 15.92 -4.54
N ARG A 235 -5.69 17.04 -4.75
CA ARG A 235 -5.11 18.38 -5.01
C ARG A 235 -4.31 18.94 -3.84
N SER A 236 -3.25 19.68 -4.13
CA SER A 236 -2.54 20.46 -3.10
C SER A 236 -3.44 21.57 -2.53
N ILE A 237 -3.16 22.01 -1.30
CA ILE A 237 -3.88 23.13 -0.65
C ILE A 237 -3.88 24.39 -1.53
N ASN A 238 -2.78 24.67 -2.24
CA ASN A 238 -2.70 25.80 -3.16
C ASN A 238 -3.69 25.71 -4.33
N GLN A 239 -4.00 24.50 -4.82
CA GLN A 239 -4.99 24.27 -5.87
C GLN A 239 -6.42 24.33 -5.33
N MET A 240 -6.66 23.85 -4.10
CA MET A 240 -7.97 23.95 -3.43
C MET A 240 -8.40 25.41 -3.21
N PHE A 241 -7.44 26.32 -3.00
CA PHE A 241 -7.68 27.75 -2.80
C PHE A 241 -7.36 28.61 -4.05
N CYS A 242 -7.31 28.01 -5.24
CA CYS A 242 -7.00 28.71 -6.48
C CYS A 242 -8.26 29.35 -7.09
N THR A 243 -8.28 30.68 -7.22
CA THR A 243 -9.37 31.42 -7.90
C THR A 243 -9.32 31.36 -9.42
N ARG A 244 -8.36 30.62 -10.01
CA ARG A 244 -8.22 30.44 -11.47
C ARG A 244 -8.79 29.11 -11.97
N GLU A 245 -9.19 28.22 -11.07
CA GLU A 245 -9.69 26.88 -11.38
C GLU A 245 -11.08 26.69 -10.74
N ILE A 246 -12.11 26.62 -11.59
CA ILE A 246 -13.50 26.41 -11.16
C ILE A 246 -13.77 24.90 -11.12
N PHE A 247 -13.62 24.29 -9.95
CA PHE A 247 -14.05 22.91 -9.68
C PHE A 247 -15.14 22.92 -8.62
N ASN A 248 -16.18 22.08 -8.76
CA ASN A 248 -17.42 22.20 -7.98
C ASN A 248 -17.22 22.15 -6.44
N ALA A 249 -16.18 21.46 -5.94
CA ALA A 249 -15.88 21.41 -4.50
C ALA A 249 -14.97 22.55 -3.99
N VAL A 250 -14.40 23.37 -4.88
CA VAL A 250 -13.51 24.49 -4.51
C VAL A 250 -14.26 25.62 -3.79
N PRO A 251 -15.42 26.13 -4.28
CA PRO A 251 -16.16 27.16 -3.55
C PRO A 251 -16.60 26.74 -2.14
N PRO A 252 -17.18 25.53 -1.91
CA PRO A 252 -17.52 25.06 -0.56
C PRO A 252 -16.33 25.05 0.43
N ILE A 253 -15.13 24.61 0.01
CA ILE A 253 -13.93 24.68 0.85
C ILE A 253 -13.56 26.14 1.13
N GLN A 254 -13.54 26.97 0.08
CA GLN A 254 -13.14 28.38 0.18
C GLN A 254 -14.07 29.21 1.07
N GLU A 255 -15.36 28.86 1.12
CA GLU A 255 -16.38 29.43 2.02
C GLU A 255 -16.26 28.86 3.44
N SER A 256 -16.01 27.55 3.56
CA SER A 256 -15.92 26.83 4.83
C SER A 256 -14.80 27.31 5.75
N MET A 257 -13.56 27.42 5.26
CA MET A 257 -12.43 27.82 6.10
C MET A 257 -11.34 28.59 5.33
N PRO A 258 -10.61 29.53 5.96
CA PRO A 258 -9.47 30.20 5.33
C PRO A 258 -8.31 29.25 5.03
N LYS A 259 -7.59 29.50 3.93
CA LYS A 259 -6.37 28.76 3.54
C LYS A 259 -5.36 28.66 4.68
N ASN A 260 -5.14 29.76 5.40
CA ASN A 260 -4.21 29.83 6.54
C ASN A 260 -4.64 28.89 7.66
N ALA A 261 -5.94 28.80 7.97
CA ALA A 261 -6.45 27.87 8.98
C ALA A 261 -6.18 26.41 8.59
N LEU A 262 -6.41 26.05 7.32
CA LEU A 262 -6.10 24.69 6.82
C LEU A 262 -4.60 24.38 6.88
N GLU A 263 -3.73 25.36 6.54
CA GLU A 263 -2.27 25.20 6.62
C GLU A 263 -1.78 25.04 8.07
N ASP A 264 -2.27 25.87 8.99
CA ASP A 264 -1.95 25.80 10.42
C ASP A 264 -2.40 24.46 11.01
N MET A 265 -3.65 24.05 10.76
CA MET A 265 -4.20 22.77 11.21
C MET A 265 -3.44 21.56 10.63
N THR A 266 -3.08 21.59 9.35
CA THR A 266 -2.23 20.55 8.74
C THR A 266 -0.88 20.46 9.46
N SER A 267 -0.34 21.60 9.91
CA SER A 267 0.94 21.71 10.61
C SER A 267 0.85 21.35 12.10
N CYS A 268 -0.35 21.21 12.66
CA CYS A 268 -0.62 20.90 14.06
C CYS A 268 -1.32 19.54 14.26
N LEU A 269 -1.51 18.75 13.19
CA LEU A 269 -2.21 17.47 13.22
C LEU A 269 -1.47 16.41 14.07
N HIS A 270 -2.02 16.09 15.24
CA HIS A 270 -1.36 15.31 16.29
C HIS A 270 -2.34 14.43 17.08
N TYR A 271 -1.90 13.29 17.62
CA TYR A 271 -2.81 12.23 18.15
C TYR A 271 -2.41 11.66 19.53
N SER A 272 -1.42 12.25 20.21
CA SER A 272 -0.85 11.78 21.47
C SER A 272 0.06 12.85 22.05
N ASP A 273 0.04 13.12 23.34
CA ASP A 273 0.93 14.12 23.94
C ASP A 273 2.26 13.50 24.36
N ASP A 274 3.00 12.96 23.38
CA ASP A 274 4.21 12.15 23.56
C ASP A 274 5.49 12.95 23.85
N TRP A 275 5.35 14.03 24.63
CA TRP A 275 6.44 14.90 25.05
C TRP A 275 6.21 15.44 26.45
N ASP A 276 7.28 15.98 27.04
CA ASP A 276 7.26 16.66 28.33
C ASP A 276 7.47 18.18 28.11
N PRO A 277 7.04 19.04 29.05
CA PRO A 277 7.32 20.47 29.00
C PRO A 277 8.83 20.76 28.97
N MET A 278 9.20 21.97 28.54
CA MET A 278 10.60 22.39 28.49
C MET A 278 11.13 22.74 29.89
N GLY A 279 12.17 22.05 30.33
CA GLY A 279 12.74 22.22 31.67
C GLY A 279 11.96 21.45 32.73
N ASP A 280 11.98 21.94 33.96
CA ASP A 280 11.32 21.30 35.13
C ASP A 280 9.88 21.80 35.34
N GLY A 281 9.21 22.28 34.29
CA GLY A 281 7.86 22.87 34.35
C GLY A 281 6.74 21.84 34.30
N ASP A 282 5.65 22.11 35.02
CA ASP A 282 4.46 21.26 35.01
C ASP A 282 3.65 21.40 33.70
N TRP A 283 2.87 20.36 33.38
CA TRP A 283 2.06 20.33 32.16
C TRP A 283 0.99 21.43 32.15
N ASP A 284 0.27 21.53 33.26
CA ASP A 284 -0.91 22.40 33.41
C ASP A 284 -0.53 23.90 33.44
N ASP A 285 0.74 24.23 33.70
CA ASP A 285 1.28 25.60 33.57
C ASP A 285 1.49 26.03 32.10
N THR A 286 1.62 25.07 31.18
CA THR A 286 2.02 25.32 29.79
C THR A 286 0.88 25.07 28.79
N TYR A 287 -0.02 24.13 29.10
CA TYR A 287 -1.01 23.56 28.17
C TYR A 287 -2.42 23.53 28.77
N ASP A 288 -3.39 24.12 28.07
CA ASP A 288 -4.78 24.23 28.55
C ASP A 288 -5.54 22.89 28.57
N ASP A 289 -5.14 21.90 27.75
CA ASP A 289 -5.81 20.61 27.65
C ASP A 289 -5.02 19.49 28.38
N PRO A 290 -5.69 18.63 29.17
CA PRO A 290 -5.04 17.54 29.91
C PRO A 290 -4.19 16.63 29.02
N LYS A 291 -3.00 16.25 29.50
CA LYS A 291 -2.06 15.37 28.80
C LYS A 291 -2.67 13.99 28.53
N VAL A 292 -2.59 13.52 27.28
CA VAL A 292 -3.02 12.16 26.90
C VAL A 292 -1.86 11.41 26.26
N VAL A 293 -1.20 10.55 27.04
CA VAL A 293 -0.12 9.66 26.60
C VAL A 293 -0.64 8.24 26.40
N ALA A 294 0.05 7.48 25.55
CA ALA A 294 -0.23 6.06 25.39
C ALA A 294 0.04 5.29 26.70
N PRO A 295 -0.71 4.20 26.99
CA PRO A 295 -0.51 3.40 28.20
C PRO A 295 0.94 2.90 28.36
N PRO A 296 1.41 2.68 29.61
CA PRO A 296 2.70 2.01 29.84
C PRO A 296 2.83 0.71 29.04
N HIS A 297 4.04 0.43 28.56
CA HIS A 297 4.36 -0.71 27.69
C HIS A 297 3.74 -0.69 26.27
N THR A 298 3.01 0.36 25.88
CA THR A 298 2.64 0.57 24.46
C THR A 298 3.91 0.54 23.60
N ALA A 299 3.92 -0.30 22.55
CA ALA A 299 5.07 -0.40 21.67
C ALA A 299 5.48 0.97 21.10
N ARG A 300 6.78 1.24 21.00
CA ARG A 300 7.33 2.53 20.54
C ARG A 300 6.71 3.02 19.24
N HIS A 301 6.36 2.11 18.33
CA HIS A 301 5.74 2.45 17.06
C HIS A 301 4.27 2.92 17.19
N ARG A 302 3.57 2.58 18.28
CA ARG A 302 2.18 2.96 18.55
C ARG A 302 2.03 4.21 19.37
N VAL A 303 3.05 4.66 20.10
CA VAL A 303 2.96 5.84 21.00
C VAL A 303 2.26 7.04 20.33
N LYS A 304 2.47 7.25 19.02
CA LYS A 304 1.92 8.36 18.22
C LYS A 304 0.51 8.18 17.61
N HIS A 305 -0.14 7.03 17.80
CA HIS A 305 -1.45 6.74 17.18
C HIS A 305 -2.24 5.59 17.83
N GLY A 306 -1.68 4.87 18.81
CA GLY A 306 -2.24 3.63 19.35
C GLY A 306 -3.60 3.84 20.01
N ILE A 307 -3.76 4.95 20.76
CA ILE A 307 -5.06 5.34 21.33
C ILE A 307 -6.12 5.51 20.23
N LEU A 308 -5.76 6.13 19.10
CA LEU A 308 -6.67 6.29 17.96
C LEU A 308 -7.03 4.94 17.34
N GLU A 309 -6.03 4.07 17.12
CA GLU A 309 -6.22 2.71 16.62
C GLU A 309 -7.15 1.89 17.53
N ASP A 310 -6.88 1.89 18.83
CA ASP A 310 -7.64 1.17 19.86
C ASP A 310 -9.08 1.71 19.95
N CYS A 311 -9.29 3.03 19.86
CA CYS A 311 -10.63 3.63 19.87
C CYS A 311 -11.44 3.39 18.57
N TYR A 312 -10.81 3.08 17.43
CA TYR A 312 -11.54 2.67 16.21
C TYR A 312 -12.03 1.21 16.26
N ILE A 313 -11.59 0.42 17.24
CA ILE A 313 -12.07 -0.95 17.49
C ILE A 313 -13.36 -0.85 18.34
N GLN A 314 -14.47 -0.47 17.70
CA GLN A 314 -15.79 -0.39 18.32
C GLN A 314 -16.79 -1.37 17.69
N TYR A 315 -17.51 -2.10 18.56
CA TYR A 315 -18.47 -3.14 18.19
C TYR A 315 -19.90 -2.62 18.11
N CYS A 316 -20.14 -1.60 17.27
CA CYS A 316 -21.48 -1.12 16.90
C CYS A 316 -22.28 -2.15 16.06
N VAL A 317 -21.76 -3.37 15.92
CA VAL A 317 -22.26 -4.46 15.09
C VAL A 317 -22.06 -5.79 15.81
N ASN A 318 -22.96 -6.74 15.58
CA ASN A 318 -22.76 -8.11 16.03
C ASN A 318 -21.87 -8.85 15.02
N PRO A 319 -20.70 -9.36 15.44
CA PRO A 319 -19.82 -10.11 14.54
C PRO A 319 -20.52 -11.41 14.13
N SER A 320 -20.68 -11.64 12.83
CA SER A 320 -21.31 -12.87 12.35
C SER A 320 -20.45 -14.10 12.65
N ARG A 321 -21.04 -15.30 12.51
CA ARG A 321 -20.32 -16.57 12.67
C ARG A 321 -19.01 -16.61 11.88
N TRP A 322 -18.95 -16.00 10.70
CA TRP A 322 -17.77 -16.03 9.84
C TRP A 322 -17.04 -14.68 9.81
N ILE A 323 -15.74 -14.73 10.09
CA ILE A 323 -14.81 -13.59 10.00
C ILE A 323 -13.56 -13.97 9.17
N THR A 324 -13.01 -13.01 8.44
CA THR A 324 -11.83 -13.18 7.58
C THR A 324 -10.71 -12.28 8.09
N THR A 325 -9.47 -12.79 8.05
CA THR A 325 -8.26 -12.10 8.52
C THR A 325 -7.18 -12.11 7.43
N ASP A 326 -6.63 -10.93 7.14
CA ASP A 326 -5.69 -10.70 6.03
C ASP A 326 -4.96 -9.36 6.24
N GLU A 327 -3.86 -9.12 5.53
CA GLU A 327 -3.08 -7.89 5.63
C GLU A 327 -3.26 -6.91 4.46
N SER A 328 -3.35 -5.62 4.79
CA SER A 328 -3.32 -4.53 3.82
C SER A 328 -2.03 -3.71 3.93
N ARG A 329 -1.65 -2.98 2.87
CA ARG A 329 -0.44 -2.13 2.85
C ARG A 329 -0.82 -0.67 2.70
N ILE A 330 -0.13 0.20 3.44
CA ILE A 330 -0.32 1.66 3.41
C ILE A 330 0.99 2.30 2.95
N ALA A 331 0.96 3.12 1.89
CA ALA A 331 2.16 3.67 1.27
C ALA A 331 2.98 4.56 2.23
N GLY A 332 4.16 4.07 2.61
CA GLY A 332 5.04 4.67 3.63
C GLY A 332 6.14 5.56 3.04
N TRP A 333 6.83 6.31 3.91
CA TRP A 333 8.09 6.99 3.59
C TRP A 333 9.27 6.15 4.10
N TYR A 334 10.48 6.38 3.56
CA TYR A 334 11.72 5.64 3.90
C TYR A 334 12.23 5.80 5.35
N HIS A 335 11.50 6.49 6.24
CA HIS A 335 11.95 6.84 7.59
C HIS A 335 10.91 6.57 8.71
N SER A 336 9.90 5.72 8.46
CA SER A 336 9.10 5.16 9.56
C SER A 336 9.73 3.86 10.06
N CYS A 337 9.70 3.59 11.37
CA CYS A 337 10.19 2.34 11.96
C CYS A 337 9.42 1.10 11.49
N MET A 338 8.19 1.29 11.03
CA MET A 338 7.31 0.24 10.49
C MET A 338 7.21 0.22 8.96
N THR A 339 8.09 0.92 8.24
CA THR A 339 8.15 0.81 6.78
C THR A 339 8.80 -0.52 6.39
N ILE A 340 8.07 -1.33 5.62
CA ILE A 340 8.45 -2.69 5.19
C ILE A 340 8.46 -2.74 3.65
N GLY A 341 9.25 -3.65 3.07
CA GLY A 341 9.39 -3.89 1.63
C GLY A 341 10.80 -3.57 1.09
N PRO A 342 11.02 -3.63 -0.24
CA PRO A 342 10.02 -3.65 -1.30
C PRO A 342 9.48 -5.06 -1.65
N ASP A 343 8.16 -5.24 -1.55
CA ASP A 343 7.47 -6.49 -1.89
C ASP A 343 6.87 -6.44 -3.32
N PRO A 344 6.49 -7.58 -3.94
CA PRO A 344 5.77 -7.63 -5.21
C PRO A 344 4.27 -7.25 -5.11
N LYS A 345 3.90 -6.36 -4.18
CA LYS A 345 2.54 -5.82 -4.02
C LYS A 345 2.41 -4.44 -4.71
N PRO A 346 1.20 -3.99 -5.11
CA PRO A 346 1.00 -2.68 -5.74
C PRO A 346 1.59 -1.51 -4.95
N ILE A 347 1.52 -1.60 -3.61
CA ILE A 347 2.30 -0.79 -2.68
C ILE A 347 3.52 -1.61 -2.26
N ARG A 348 4.63 -1.43 -2.97
CA ARG A 348 5.88 -2.18 -2.72
C ARG A 348 6.43 -1.91 -1.31
N THR A 349 6.45 -0.63 -0.91
CA THR A 349 7.06 -0.19 0.35
C THR A 349 6.03 0.58 1.19
N GLY A 350 5.84 0.17 2.46
CA GLY A 350 4.82 0.76 3.32
C GLY A 350 4.63 0.04 4.66
N ALA A 351 3.69 0.53 5.45
CA ALA A 351 3.27 -0.13 6.69
C ALA A 351 2.29 -1.28 6.37
N THR A 352 2.43 -2.41 7.05
CA THR A 352 1.47 -3.53 7.00
C THR A 352 0.40 -3.34 8.08
N LEU A 353 -0.87 -3.53 7.73
CA LEU A 353 -2.02 -3.42 8.61
C LEU A 353 -2.86 -4.70 8.54
N HIS A 354 -2.80 -5.52 9.59
CA HIS A 354 -3.60 -6.74 9.71
C HIS A 354 -5.04 -6.36 10.09
N THR A 355 -6.02 -6.94 9.40
CA THR A 355 -7.43 -6.55 9.52
C THR A 355 -8.29 -7.78 9.79
N VAL A 356 -9.33 -7.64 10.61
CA VAL A 356 -10.44 -8.61 10.73
C VAL A 356 -11.68 -7.99 10.10
N CYS A 357 -12.41 -8.73 9.26
CA CYS A 357 -13.71 -8.29 8.75
C CYS A 357 -14.81 -9.34 8.86
N ILE A 358 -16.06 -8.90 8.91
CA ILE A 358 -17.25 -9.76 8.76
C ILE A 358 -17.22 -10.39 7.37
N THR A 359 -17.36 -11.71 7.30
CA THR A 359 -17.31 -12.47 6.05
C THR A 359 -18.67 -12.54 5.37
N GLN A 360 -19.67 -13.06 6.09
CA GLN A 360 -21.00 -13.36 5.55
C GLN A 360 -22.07 -12.39 6.06
N GLY A 361 -23.16 -12.26 5.30
CA GLY A 361 -24.31 -11.43 5.66
C GLY A 361 -24.27 -10.00 5.10
N PRO A 362 -25.22 -9.14 5.51
CA PRO A 362 -25.39 -7.78 4.96
C PRO A 362 -24.22 -6.85 5.25
N LEU A 363 -23.49 -7.10 6.33
CA LEU A 363 -22.28 -6.38 6.73
C LEU A 363 -20.98 -7.03 6.23
N SER A 364 -21.04 -7.95 5.26
CA SER A 364 -19.85 -8.53 4.62
C SER A 364 -18.84 -7.45 4.19
N SER A 365 -17.55 -7.67 4.47
CA SER A 365 -16.44 -6.70 4.37
C SER A 365 -16.47 -5.50 5.34
N TYR A 366 -17.32 -5.49 6.38
CA TYR A 366 -17.21 -4.54 7.50
C TYR A 366 -15.98 -4.88 8.33
N LYS A 367 -15.10 -3.91 8.59
CA LYS A 367 -13.85 -4.10 9.33
C LYS A 367 -14.12 -3.97 10.83
N LEU A 368 -13.98 -5.08 11.54
CA LEU A 368 -14.18 -5.19 13.00
C LEU A 368 -12.96 -4.70 13.78
N TYR A 369 -11.78 -4.86 13.17
CA TYR A 369 -10.52 -4.65 13.86
C TYR A 369 -9.40 -4.37 12.83
N ALA A 370 -8.46 -3.49 13.16
CA ALA A 370 -7.25 -3.26 12.36
C ALA A 370 -6.05 -2.94 13.26
N ARG A 371 -4.89 -3.57 12.99
CA ARG A 371 -3.65 -3.36 13.75
C ARG A 371 -2.44 -3.19 12.84
N VAL A 372 -1.68 -2.11 13.04
CA VAL A 372 -0.41 -1.93 12.32
C VAL A 372 0.67 -2.86 12.88
N TYR A 373 1.49 -3.37 11.99
CA TYR A 373 2.60 -4.27 12.29
C TYR A 373 3.91 -3.48 12.34
N GLY A 374 4.50 -3.34 13.53
CA GLY A 374 5.77 -2.67 13.78
C GLY A 374 7.02 -3.51 13.51
N GLY A 375 6.89 -4.79 13.14
CA GLY A 375 8.04 -5.65 12.88
C GLY A 375 8.88 -5.88 14.14
N LYS A 376 10.18 -5.57 14.10
CA LYS A 376 11.04 -5.67 15.30
C LYS A 376 10.58 -4.75 16.44
N ASP A 377 9.85 -3.68 16.12
CA ASP A 377 9.39 -2.65 17.07
C ASP A 377 7.99 -2.94 17.66
N ASP A 378 7.40 -4.13 17.42
CA ASP A 378 6.19 -4.65 18.10
C ASP A 378 6.49 -5.13 19.53
N GLN A 379 7.00 -4.24 20.39
CA GLN A 379 7.48 -4.57 21.74
C GLN A 379 6.38 -5.17 22.64
N ASP A 380 5.13 -4.74 22.45
CA ASP A 380 3.94 -5.22 23.16
C ASP A 380 3.52 -6.65 22.73
N MET A 381 3.81 -7.05 21.50
CA MET A 381 3.54 -8.40 20.98
C MET A 381 4.77 -9.33 20.99
N ASN A 382 5.97 -8.79 21.22
CA ASN A 382 7.23 -9.54 21.27
C ASN A 382 7.46 -10.29 22.59
N VAL A 383 6.46 -10.31 23.48
CA VAL A 383 6.40 -11.19 24.65
C VAL A 383 6.24 -12.64 24.18
N HIS A 384 6.90 -13.57 24.88
CA HIS A 384 6.67 -15.01 24.71
C HIS A 384 5.19 -15.28 24.99
N HIS A 385 4.40 -15.66 23.96
CA HIS A 385 3.01 -16.01 24.18
C HIS A 385 2.97 -17.18 25.16
N LYS A 386 2.02 -17.17 26.10
CA LYS A 386 1.89 -18.22 27.14
C LYS A 386 1.74 -19.63 26.57
N HIS A 387 1.52 -19.75 25.27
CA HIS A 387 1.43 -21.01 24.55
C HIS A 387 2.59 -21.35 23.60
N THR A 388 3.74 -20.62 23.54
CA THR A 388 4.76 -20.80 22.48
C THR A 388 6.26 -20.96 22.94
N VAL A 389 6.99 -22.09 22.72
CA VAL A 389 8.43 -22.32 23.11
C VAL A 389 9.36 -21.23 22.57
N LYS A 390 9.20 -20.89 21.28
CA LYS A 390 9.87 -19.74 20.66
C LYS A 390 8.86 -18.61 20.48
N ARG A 391 9.35 -17.41 20.14
CA ARG A 391 8.52 -16.23 19.81
C ARG A 391 7.71 -16.45 18.50
N ALA A 392 6.61 -17.18 18.57
CA ALA A 392 5.68 -17.33 17.45
C ALA A 392 4.79 -16.08 17.32
N LYS A 393 5.39 -14.98 16.83
CA LYS A 393 4.80 -13.64 16.86
C LYS A 393 3.41 -13.53 16.19
N MET A 394 3.15 -14.33 15.16
CA MET A 394 1.81 -14.36 14.54
C MET A 394 0.75 -15.00 15.43
N VAL A 395 1.12 -15.94 16.32
CA VAL A 395 0.22 -16.46 17.36
C VAL A 395 -0.09 -15.36 18.36
N SER A 396 0.90 -14.59 18.84
CA SER A 396 0.67 -13.43 19.72
C SER A 396 -0.25 -12.38 19.06
N LEU A 397 -0.06 -12.11 17.77
CA LEU A 397 -0.91 -11.19 17.01
C LEU A 397 -2.36 -11.68 16.96
N TYR A 398 -2.58 -12.93 16.55
CA TYR A 398 -3.92 -13.49 16.42
C TYR A 398 -4.61 -13.71 17.78
N ASP A 399 -3.85 -14.02 18.84
CA ASP A 399 -4.36 -14.08 20.22
C ASP A 399 -4.98 -12.73 20.62
N PHE A 400 -4.30 -11.63 20.31
CA PHE A 400 -4.79 -10.27 20.58
C PHE A 400 -5.93 -9.86 19.64
N MET A 401 -5.76 -10.04 18.33
CA MET A 401 -6.76 -9.68 17.31
C MET A 401 -8.09 -10.43 17.47
N LEU A 402 -8.06 -11.66 18.01
CA LEU A 402 -9.24 -12.52 18.12
C LEU A 402 -9.84 -12.59 19.52
N GLU A 403 -9.31 -11.84 20.52
CA GLU A 403 -9.74 -11.87 21.92
C GLU A 403 -11.27 -11.82 22.09
N SER A 404 -11.93 -10.85 21.43
CA SER A 404 -13.38 -10.67 21.51
C SER A 404 -14.22 -11.78 20.87
N PHE A 405 -13.61 -12.68 20.09
CA PHE A 405 -14.24 -13.81 19.40
C PHE A 405 -13.94 -15.17 20.06
N LYS A 406 -13.11 -15.21 21.11
CA LYS A 406 -12.74 -16.47 21.78
C LYS A 406 -13.95 -17.12 22.45
N HIS A 407 -13.96 -18.46 22.46
CA HIS A 407 -14.95 -19.34 23.08
C HIS A 407 -16.40 -19.17 22.59
N LYS A 408 -16.58 -18.54 21.42
CA LYS A 408 -17.89 -18.30 20.79
C LYS A 408 -18.13 -19.10 19.51
N GLY A 409 -17.20 -19.98 19.11
CA GLY A 409 -17.35 -20.83 17.92
C GLY A 409 -17.29 -20.11 16.57
N HIS A 410 -16.78 -18.88 16.51
CA HIS A 410 -16.57 -18.18 15.24
C HIS A 410 -15.67 -18.98 14.30
N CYS A 411 -15.96 -18.89 13.01
CA CYS A 411 -15.18 -19.43 11.90
C CYS A 411 -14.25 -18.34 11.35
N VAL A 412 -12.94 -18.50 11.54
CA VAL A 412 -11.88 -17.61 11.04
C VAL A 412 -11.30 -18.17 9.74
N VAL A 413 -11.29 -17.33 8.70
CA VAL A 413 -10.61 -17.59 7.42
C VAL A 413 -9.31 -16.79 7.36
N MET A 414 -8.19 -17.46 7.12
CA MET A 414 -6.84 -16.84 7.04
C MET A 414 -6.00 -17.37 5.87
N ASP A 415 -4.99 -16.62 5.45
CA ASP A 415 -4.03 -17.06 4.42
C ASP A 415 -2.90 -17.95 4.98
N SER A 416 -2.23 -18.65 4.06
CA SER A 416 -1.01 -19.42 4.21
C SER A 416 0.16 -18.74 4.90
N ALA A 417 0.21 -17.40 4.89
CA ALA A 417 1.16 -16.63 5.71
C ALA A 417 0.98 -16.86 7.22
N TYR A 418 -0.21 -17.28 7.68
CA TYR A 418 -0.60 -17.42 9.09
C TYR A 418 -0.96 -18.85 9.48
N MET A 419 -1.62 -19.60 8.59
CA MET A 419 -2.10 -20.95 8.88
C MET A 419 -0.94 -21.94 9.11
N SER A 420 -1.14 -22.84 10.08
CA SER A 420 -0.24 -23.94 10.44
C SER A 420 -0.96 -24.94 11.35
N ASP A 421 -0.40 -26.15 11.53
CA ASP A 421 -0.91 -27.12 12.50
C ASP A 421 -1.05 -26.52 13.90
N ALA A 422 -0.06 -25.73 14.34
CA ALA A 422 -0.05 -25.16 15.68
C ALA A 422 -1.07 -24.03 15.83
N MET A 423 -1.20 -23.12 14.85
CA MET A 423 -2.25 -22.10 14.83
C MET A 423 -3.64 -22.75 14.89
N ALA A 424 -3.89 -23.77 14.07
CA ALA A 424 -5.16 -24.50 14.02
C ALA A 424 -5.49 -25.20 15.36
N GLN A 425 -4.49 -25.80 16.02
CA GLN A 425 -4.63 -26.44 17.34
C GLN A 425 -4.86 -25.43 18.47
N ILE A 426 -4.13 -24.31 18.51
CA ILE A 426 -4.36 -23.25 19.52
C ILE A 426 -5.75 -22.64 19.31
N GLY A 427 -6.12 -22.33 18.07
CA GLY A 427 -7.45 -21.85 17.69
C GLY A 427 -8.55 -22.75 18.24
N ARG A 428 -8.42 -24.07 18.03
CA ARG A 428 -9.38 -25.06 18.53
C ARG A 428 -9.40 -25.14 20.06
N ASN A 429 -8.25 -25.43 20.66
CA ASN A 429 -8.15 -25.92 22.04
C ASN A 429 -8.08 -24.81 23.09
N HIS A 430 -7.57 -23.64 22.73
CA HIS A 430 -7.34 -22.52 23.65
C HIS A 430 -8.16 -21.29 23.32
N TRP A 431 -8.53 -21.08 22.05
CA TRP A 431 -9.35 -19.93 21.66
C TRP A 431 -10.81 -20.30 21.42
N GLY A 432 -11.19 -21.58 21.30
CA GLY A 432 -12.56 -21.96 20.98
C GLY A 432 -13.04 -21.39 19.64
N ILE A 433 -12.15 -21.38 18.65
CA ILE A 433 -12.34 -20.82 17.30
C ILE A 433 -12.17 -21.92 16.25
N ASN A 434 -13.14 -21.98 15.34
CA ASN A 434 -13.09 -22.78 14.13
C ASN A 434 -12.19 -22.06 13.11
N MET A 435 -11.21 -22.74 12.51
CA MET A 435 -10.24 -22.15 11.59
C MET A 435 -10.16 -22.91 10.27
N VAL A 436 -10.07 -22.18 9.17
CA VAL A 436 -9.81 -22.69 7.82
C VAL A 436 -8.93 -21.69 7.05
N GLY A 437 -8.05 -22.20 6.20
CA GLY A 437 -7.16 -21.35 5.42
C GLY A 437 -6.31 -22.14 4.45
N THR A 438 -5.70 -21.44 3.49
CA THR A 438 -4.58 -21.98 2.72
C THR A 438 -3.43 -22.31 3.67
N CYS A 439 -2.65 -23.35 3.39
CA CYS A 439 -1.53 -23.75 4.26
C CYS A 439 -0.28 -24.09 3.44
N GLN A 440 0.87 -23.56 3.86
CA GLN A 440 2.17 -23.96 3.30
C GLN A 440 2.46 -25.42 3.71
N SER A 441 3.01 -26.23 2.79
CA SER A 441 3.16 -27.69 2.99
C SER A 441 4.25 -28.09 3.99
N ASP A 442 5.10 -27.15 4.38
CA ASP A 442 6.11 -27.26 5.43
C ASP A 442 5.58 -26.88 6.83
N ARG A 443 4.40 -26.24 6.91
CA ARG A 443 3.73 -25.85 8.18
C ARG A 443 2.74 -26.89 8.73
N THR A 444 2.65 -28.05 8.07
CA THR A 444 1.76 -29.15 8.44
C THR A 444 2.40 -30.52 8.19
N GLY A 445 2.05 -31.52 9.00
CA GLY A 445 2.51 -32.90 8.85
C GLY A 445 2.09 -33.53 7.52
N ALA A 446 0.80 -33.43 7.19
CA ALA A 446 0.23 -33.95 5.94
C ALA A 446 0.79 -33.26 4.68
N GLY A 447 1.40 -32.09 4.81
CA GLY A 447 1.95 -31.35 3.67
C GLY A 447 3.09 -32.09 2.95
N LYS A 448 3.81 -32.97 3.67
CA LYS A 448 4.80 -33.89 3.06
C LYS A 448 4.13 -35.00 2.26
N LEU A 449 3.02 -35.55 2.76
CA LEU A 449 2.23 -36.59 2.07
C LEU A 449 1.60 -36.02 0.80
N GLY A 450 0.89 -34.88 0.91
CA GLY A 450 0.32 -34.19 -0.25
C GLY A 450 1.36 -33.73 -1.28
N LYS A 451 2.61 -33.42 -0.87
CA LYS A 451 3.72 -33.18 -1.81
C LYS A 451 4.12 -34.47 -2.57
N ALA A 452 4.12 -35.62 -1.90
CA ALA A 452 4.47 -36.91 -2.50
C ALA A 452 3.42 -37.37 -3.52
N ASP A 453 2.14 -37.30 -3.16
CA ASP A 453 1.05 -37.84 -3.98
C ASP A 453 0.76 -36.92 -5.20
N VAL A 454 0.96 -35.60 -5.05
CA VAL A 454 1.05 -34.65 -6.19
C VAL A 454 2.20 -35.02 -7.13
N LYS A 455 3.37 -35.42 -6.61
CA LYS A 455 4.51 -35.86 -7.43
C LYS A 455 4.24 -37.21 -8.11
N ALA A 456 3.49 -38.09 -7.48
CA ALA A 456 2.98 -39.33 -8.05
C ALA A 456 1.86 -39.11 -9.09
N LYS A 457 1.35 -37.88 -9.21
CA LYS A 457 0.25 -37.46 -10.11
C LYS A 457 -1.12 -38.06 -9.74
N GLU A 458 -1.34 -38.39 -8.48
CA GLU A 458 -2.67 -38.81 -7.98
C GLU A 458 -3.72 -37.70 -8.10
N VAL A 459 -3.28 -36.44 -8.11
CA VAL A 459 -4.10 -35.27 -8.44
C VAL A 459 -3.36 -34.40 -9.44
N VAL A 460 -4.07 -33.89 -10.45
CA VAL A 460 -3.48 -33.02 -11.50
C VAL A 460 -4.20 -31.69 -11.64
N ILE A 461 -3.47 -30.64 -12.01
CA ILE A 461 -4.01 -29.30 -12.23
C ILE A 461 -5.13 -29.32 -13.28
N GLY A 462 -6.28 -28.74 -12.94
CA GLY A 462 -7.49 -28.68 -13.74
C GLY A 462 -8.34 -29.96 -13.75
N SER A 463 -8.02 -30.96 -12.93
CA SER A 463 -8.92 -32.10 -12.69
C SER A 463 -10.12 -31.72 -11.83
N HIS A 464 -9.91 -30.87 -10.82
CA HIS A 464 -10.80 -30.63 -9.67
C HIS A 464 -10.96 -31.87 -8.76
N GLU A 465 -10.12 -32.89 -8.91
CA GLU A 465 -9.93 -33.97 -7.95
C GLU A 465 -9.28 -33.42 -6.66
N SER A 466 -9.44 -34.14 -5.55
CA SER A 466 -8.91 -33.75 -4.25
C SER A 466 -8.27 -34.89 -3.49
N LEU A 467 -7.07 -34.65 -2.96
CA LEU A 467 -6.46 -35.48 -1.92
C LEU A 467 -6.87 -34.93 -0.55
N MET A 468 -7.22 -35.82 0.38
CA MET A 468 -7.60 -35.45 1.74
C MET A 468 -6.79 -36.28 2.74
N TYR A 469 -6.28 -35.63 3.78
CA TYR A 469 -5.52 -36.26 4.85
C TYR A 469 -6.09 -35.78 6.17
N GLN A 470 -6.44 -36.73 7.03
CA GLN A 470 -6.98 -36.45 8.35
C GLN A 470 -5.96 -36.87 9.41
N HIS A 471 -5.82 -36.05 10.44
CA HIS A 471 -4.97 -36.39 11.58
C HIS A 471 -5.66 -37.47 12.43
N ASN A 472 -4.92 -38.52 12.78
CA ASN A 472 -5.45 -39.75 13.38
C ASN A 472 -6.29 -39.46 14.66
N THR A 473 -5.79 -38.59 15.56
CA THR A 473 -6.44 -38.25 16.83
C THR A 473 -6.98 -36.82 16.91
N LYS A 474 -6.40 -35.86 16.20
CA LYS A 474 -6.75 -34.44 16.34
C LYS A 474 -7.87 -34.04 15.37
N PRO A 475 -8.66 -32.98 15.67
CA PRO A 475 -9.60 -32.41 14.72
C PRO A 475 -8.83 -31.57 13.70
N LEU A 476 -8.11 -32.20 12.77
CA LEU A 476 -7.37 -31.52 11.70
C LEU A 476 -7.59 -32.24 10.36
N LEU A 477 -7.88 -31.45 9.33
CA LEU A 477 -8.05 -31.89 7.95
C LEU A 477 -7.18 -31.03 7.02
N TYR A 478 -6.25 -31.67 6.31
CA TYR A 478 -5.45 -31.06 5.26
C TYR A 478 -5.89 -31.62 3.91
N THR A 479 -6.04 -30.76 2.91
CA THR A 479 -6.49 -31.20 1.57
C THR A 479 -5.74 -30.47 0.46
N VAL A 480 -5.55 -31.17 -0.66
CA VAL A 480 -4.96 -30.63 -1.90
C VAL A 480 -5.98 -30.77 -3.02
N TRP A 481 -6.40 -29.67 -3.63
CA TRP A 481 -7.40 -29.66 -4.70
C TRP A 481 -6.82 -29.18 -6.03
N GLY A 482 -7.09 -29.93 -7.10
CA GLY A 482 -6.56 -29.72 -8.45
C GLY A 482 -7.32 -28.69 -9.29
N ASP A 483 -7.51 -27.46 -8.79
CA ASP A 483 -8.02 -26.31 -9.57
C ASP A 483 -6.99 -25.89 -10.65
N ASN A 484 -7.11 -24.67 -11.17
CA ASN A 484 -6.19 -24.00 -12.09
C ASN A 484 -4.71 -24.01 -11.65
N ASN A 485 -4.48 -24.16 -10.34
CA ASN A 485 -3.24 -24.52 -9.62
C ASN A 485 -3.65 -25.38 -8.41
N PHE A 486 -2.69 -26.03 -7.73
CA PHE A 486 -2.98 -26.79 -6.50
C PHE A 486 -3.36 -25.86 -5.34
N VAL A 487 -4.60 -25.96 -4.87
CA VAL A 487 -5.11 -25.24 -3.68
C VAL A 487 -4.97 -26.14 -2.46
N LYS A 488 -4.10 -25.75 -1.53
CA LYS A 488 -3.76 -26.52 -0.33
C LYS A 488 -4.35 -25.82 0.90
N THR A 489 -5.27 -26.47 1.58
CA THR A 489 -5.97 -25.91 2.74
C THR A 489 -5.83 -26.80 3.98
N LEU A 490 -5.84 -26.17 5.15
CA LEU A 490 -5.87 -26.80 6.47
C LEU A 490 -7.09 -26.25 7.23
N SER A 491 -7.78 -27.13 7.97
CA SER A 491 -8.85 -26.73 8.88
C SER A 491 -8.83 -27.52 10.19
N ASN A 492 -9.38 -26.92 11.26
CA ASN A 492 -9.59 -27.57 12.55
C ASN A 492 -11.06 -28.01 12.83
N PHE A 493 -11.95 -27.89 11.83
CA PHE A 493 -13.40 -28.12 12.04
C PHE A 493 -14.15 -28.76 10.87
N HIS A 494 -13.54 -28.89 9.69
CA HIS A 494 -14.19 -29.57 8.56
C HIS A 494 -13.98 -31.08 8.63
N SER A 495 -15.03 -31.83 8.31
CA SER A 495 -14.93 -33.27 8.01
C SER A 495 -14.51 -33.51 6.55
N PRO A 496 -13.95 -34.69 6.21
CA PRO A 496 -13.52 -35.01 4.83
C PRO A 496 -14.71 -35.19 3.88
N VAL A 497 -15.24 -34.08 3.37
CA VAL A 497 -16.46 -34.03 2.53
C VAL A 497 -16.18 -33.33 1.21
N VAL A 498 -16.59 -33.94 0.10
CA VAL A 498 -16.57 -33.38 -1.26
C VAL A 498 -17.96 -32.91 -1.67
N VAL A 499 -18.09 -31.62 -1.95
CA VAL A 499 -19.33 -30.99 -2.42
C VAL A 499 -19.39 -31.11 -3.94
N ARG A 500 -20.28 -32.00 -4.42
CA ARG A 500 -20.53 -32.20 -5.86
C ARG A 500 -21.09 -30.94 -6.50
N GLY A 501 -20.48 -30.49 -7.59
CA GLY A 501 -20.80 -29.19 -8.21
C GLY A 501 -20.66 -27.98 -7.27
N GLY A 502 -19.90 -28.10 -6.17
CA GLY A 502 -19.86 -27.13 -5.09
C GLY A 502 -19.28 -25.77 -5.45
N MET A 503 -18.56 -25.65 -6.58
CA MET A 503 -18.05 -24.38 -7.08
C MET A 503 -18.19 -24.25 -8.59
N LYS A 504 -18.31 -22.99 -9.06
CA LYS A 504 -18.21 -22.65 -10.48
C LYS A 504 -16.79 -22.25 -10.86
N ARG A 505 -16.24 -22.88 -11.90
CA ARG A 505 -14.89 -22.61 -12.43
C ARG A 505 -14.87 -22.54 -13.95
N LYS A 506 -14.01 -21.67 -14.48
CA LYS A 506 -13.58 -21.72 -15.87
C LYS A 506 -12.50 -22.79 -15.97
N LYS A 507 -12.86 -23.96 -16.49
CA LYS A 507 -11.94 -25.11 -16.57
C LYS A 507 -10.71 -24.75 -17.40
N ARG A 508 -9.55 -25.23 -16.97
CA ARG A 508 -8.29 -25.10 -17.70
C ARG A 508 -8.14 -26.29 -18.63
N ASN A 509 -8.27 -26.05 -19.93
CA ASN A 509 -8.13 -27.09 -20.93
C ASN A 509 -6.72 -27.72 -20.84
N ARG A 510 -6.65 -29.05 -20.64
CA ARG A 510 -5.41 -29.75 -20.28
C ARG A 510 -4.32 -29.65 -21.35
N SER A 511 -4.68 -29.63 -22.64
CA SER A 511 -3.72 -29.55 -23.76
C SER A 511 -3.35 -28.12 -24.12
N THR A 512 -4.32 -27.22 -24.30
CA THR A 512 -4.06 -25.82 -24.72
C THR A 512 -3.63 -24.90 -23.58
N LYS A 513 -3.76 -25.35 -22.32
CA LYS A 513 -3.56 -24.59 -21.07
C LYS A 513 -4.41 -23.32 -20.91
N ARG A 514 -5.29 -23.01 -21.88
CA ARG A 514 -6.24 -21.89 -21.85
C ARG A 514 -7.41 -22.20 -20.92
N ARG A 515 -8.02 -21.14 -20.38
CA ARG A 515 -9.27 -21.25 -19.61
C ARG A 515 -10.47 -21.15 -20.55
N ASP A 516 -11.48 -21.97 -20.30
CA ASP A 516 -12.74 -21.91 -21.03
C ASP A 516 -13.45 -20.57 -20.82
N ARG A 517 -14.31 -20.18 -21.77
CA ARG A 517 -15.03 -18.90 -21.70
C ARG A 517 -16.10 -18.91 -20.62
N GLU A 518 -16.80 -20.03 -20.49
CA GLU A 518 -17.95 -20.22 -19.61
C GLU A 518 -17.53 -20.83 -18.27
N PHE A 519 -18.38 -20.66 -17.26
CA PHE A 519 -18.21 -21.31 -15.97
C PHE A 519 -18.98 -22.62 -15.96
N THR A 520 -18.31 -23.68 -15.54
CA THR A 520 -18.93 -25.00 -15.29
C THR A 520 -18.87 -25.32 -13.82
N ASP A 521 -19.84 -26.08 -13.32
CA ASP A 521 -19.80 -26.65 -11.99
C ASP A 521 -18.67 -27.69 -11.88
N VAL A 522 -17.99 -27.68 -10.74
CA VAL A 522 -16.87 -28.56 -10.39
C VAL A 522 -16.98 -29.01 -8.95
N ASP A 523 -16.52 -30.23 -8.71
CA ASP A 523 -16.42 -30.81 -7.38
C ASP A 523 -15.25 -30.16 -6.62
N CYS A 524 -15.42 -30.01 -5.31
CA CYS A 524 -14.41 -29.47 -4.42
C CYS A 524 -14.67 -29.93 -2.98
N PRO A 525 -13.64 -30.10 -2.13
CA PRO A 525 -13.89 -30.34 -0.72
C PRO A 525 -14.54 -29.12 -0.06
N ILE A 526 -15.37 -29.37 0.95
CA ILE A 526 -16.15 -28.32 1.64
C ILE A 526 -15.25 -27.19 2.16
N GLN A 527 -14.05 -27.51 2.66
CA GLN A 527 -13.11 -26.50 3.15
C GLN A 527 -12.48 -25.63 2.05
N GLN A 528 -12.39 -26.11 0.80
CA GLN A 528 -12.02 -25.27 -0.35
C GLN A 528 -13.16 -24.34 -0.73
N LYS A 529 -14.41 -24.81 -0.71
CA LYS A 529 -15.58 -23.97 -0.99
C LYS A 529 -15.64 -22.81 -0.01
N ASP A 530 -15.62 -23.12 1.30
CA ASP A 530 -15.72 -22.13 2.36
C ASP A 530 -14.53 -21.15 2.35
N TYR A 531 -13.31 -21.60 2.02
CA TYR A 531 -12.17 -20.70 1.80
C TYR A 531 -12.35 -19.81 0.55
N CYS A 532 -12.70 -20.40 -0.60
CA CYS A 532 -12.78 -19.67 -1.88
C CYS A 532 -13.91 -18.62 -1.91
N GLU A 533 -15.01 -18.86 -1.21
CA GLU A 533 -16.13 -17.90 -1.12
C GLU A 533 -15.76 -16.65 -0.29
N THR A 534 -14.69 -16.70 0.51
CA THR A 534 -14.49 -15.77 1.64
C THR A 534 -13.15 -15.05 1.68
N TYR A 535 -12.05 -15.69 1.24
CA TYR A 535 -10.68 -15.14 1.37
C TYR A 535 -10.51 -13.71 0.80
N HIS A 536 -11.18 -13.43 -0.32
CA HIS A 536 -11.00 -12.20 -1.09
C HIS A 536 -11.71 -10.96 -0.51
N LEU A 537 -12.37 -11.06 0.65
CA LEU A 537 -13.24 -9.99 1.17
C LEU A 537 -12.48 -8.79 1.74
N ILE A 538 -11.30 -8.98 2.31
CA ILE A 538 -10.45 -7.87 2.77
C ILE A 538 -9.89 -7.12 1.57
N ASP A 539 -9.37 -7.82 0.56
CA ASP A 539 -8.98 -7.23 -0.73
C ASP A 539 -10.14 -6.46 -1.40
N LYS A 540 -11.36 -7.01 -1.39
CA LYS A 540 -12.55 -6.34 -1.92
C LYS A 540 -12.89 -5.06 -1.15
N GLY A 541 -12.75 -5.07 0.18
CA GLY A 541 -12.89 -3.89 1.03
C GLY A 541 -11.79 -2.85 0.76
N ASN A 542 -10.54 -3.28 0.69
CA ASN A 542 -9.39 -2.44 0.33
C ASN A 542 -9.56 -1.79 -1.05
N GLY A 543 -10.09 -2.52 -2.03
CA GLY A 543 -10.40 -2.01 -3.37
C GLY A 543 -11.60 -1.05 -3.43
N ALA A 544 -12.48 -1.07 -2.44
CA ALA A 544 -13.52 -0.04 -2.26
C ALA A 544 -12.94 1.23 -1.64
N GLU A 545 -12.12 1.09 -0.59
CA GLU A 545 -11.39 2.17 0.08
C GLU A 545 -10.42 2.90 -0.87
N ALA A 546 -9.67 2.17 -1.70
CA ALA A 546 -8.68 2.75 -2.61
C ALA A 546 -9.28 3.70 -3.69
N LYS A 547 -10.60 3.66 -3.91
CA LYS A 547 -11.31 4.63 -4.77
C LYS A 547 -11.50 5.99 -4.09
N TYR A 548 -11.46 6.01 -2.76
CA TYR A 548 -11.75 7.13 -1.89
C TYR A 548 -10.69 7.18 -0.77
N ASP A 549 -9.42 7.28 -1.17
CA ASP A 549 -8.29 7.28 -0.24
C ASP A 549 -7.95 8.70 0.22
N LEU A 550 -8.33 9.04 1.46
CA LEU A 550 -7.86 10.26 2.15
C LEU A 550 -6.33 10.26 2.25
N SER A 551 -5.69 11.25 1.61
CA SER A 551 -4.23 11.38 1.57
C SER A 551 -3.73 12.72 2.15
N THR A 552 -3.07 12.63 3.32
CA THR A 552 -2.39 13.75 3.97
C THR A 552 -0.95 13.87 3.47
N GLU A 553 -0.58 15.04 2.95
CA GLU A 553 0.81 15.39 2.67
C GLU A 553 1.48 15.85 3.98
N SER A 554 2.31 15.00 4.59
CA SER A 554 3.16 15.37 5.72
C SER A 554 4.59 14.96 5.43
N HIS A 555 5.49 15.96 5.43
CA HIS A 555 6.92 15.80 5.22
C HIS A 555 7.72 15.78 6.53
N LEU A 556 7.10 16.14 7.67
CA LEU A 556 7.77 16.34 8.96
C LEU A 556 7.25 15.39 10.07
N HIS A 557 5.96 15.00 10.02
CA HIS A 557 5.37 14.02 10.95
C HIS A 557 4.97 12.77 10.16
N GLY A 558 5.97 11.91 9.93
CA GLY A 558 6.08 11.12 8.70
C GLY A 558 5.17 9.91 8.49
N TRP A 559 4.18 9.64 9.35
CA TRP A 559 3.34 8.43 9.23
C TRP A 559 2.03 8.42 10.03
N SER A 560 2.00 8.86 11.30
CA SER A 560 0.77 8.81 12.12
C SER A 560 -0.48 9.43 11.43
N PRO A 561 -0.40 10.63 10.80
CA PRO A 561 -1.50 11.17 9.99
C PRO A 561 -2.02 10.28 8.86
N LYS A 562 -1.15 9.45 8.24
CA LYS A 562 -1.56 8.50 7.20
C LYS A 562 -2.33 7.31 7.79
N LEU A 563 -1.96 6.87 8.98
CA LEU A 563 -2.68 5.82 9.70
C LEU A 563 -4.06 6.32 10.16
N ALA A 564 -4.11 7.53 10.72
CA ALA A 564 -5.37 8.18 11.06
C ALA A 564 -6.32 8.35 9.85
N ALA A 565 -5.79 8.79 8.70
CA ALA A 565 -6.55 8.87 7.46
C ALA A 565 -7.02 7.48 6.99
N ARG A 566 -6.21 6.42 7.16
CA ARG A 566 -6.60 5.04 6.86
C ARG A 566 -7.77 4.57 7.74
N TYR A 567 -7.74 4.81 9.04
CA TYR A 567 -8.87 4.44 9.92
C TYR A 567 -10.14 5.23 9.60
N PHE A 568 -10.01 6.51 9.23
CA PHE A 568 -11.15 7.31 8.73
C PHE A 568 -11.73 6.73 7.42
N ASN A 569 -10.89 6.27 6.48
CA ASN A 569 -11.33 5.58 5.25
C ASN A 569 -12.04 4.24 5.54
N MET A 570 -11.61 3.52 6.58
CA MET A 570 -12.33 2.33 7.06
C MET A 570 -13.71 2.72 7.58
N ASN A 571 -13.81 3.79 8.39
CA ASN A 571 -15.09 4.25 8.92
C ASN A 571 -16.07 4.67 7.81
N ILE A 572 -15.60 5.31 6.73
CA ILE A 572 -16.44 5.64 5.56
C ILE A 572 -17.12 4.38 5.00
N ASN A 573 -16.37 3.28 4.88
CA ASN A 573 -16.91 2.04 4.33
C ASN A 573 -17.77 1.28 5.34
N ASN A 574 -17.37 1.24 6.61
CA ASN A 574 -18.13 0.63 7.71
C ASN A 574 -19.49 1.31 7.91
N ALA A 575 -19.51 2.64 8.05
CA ALA A 575 -20.73 3.44 8.14
C ALA A 575 -21.62 3.25 6.91
N TYR A 576 -21.06 3.11 5.70
CA TYR A 576 -21.85 2.85 4.51
C TYR A 576 -22.53 1.47 4.53
N LYS A 577 -21.90 0.44 5.10
CA LYS A 577 -22.53 -0.88 5.28
C LYS A 577 -23.71 -0.81 6.24
N ILE A 578 -23.53 -0.14 7.38
CA ILE A 578 -24.58 0.09 8.38
C ILE A 578 -25.73 0.91 7.77
N HIS A 579 -25.42 2.02 7.09
CA HIS A 579 -26.40 2.82 6.35
C HIS A 579 -27.16 1.98 5.31
N CYS A 580 -26.47 1.18 4.49
CA CYS A 580 -27.12 0.28 3.53
C CYS A 580 -28.07 -0.73 4.18
N TYR A 581 -27.74 -1.21 5.38
CA TYR A 581 -28.56 -2.14 6.13
C TYR A 581 -29.79 -1.43 6.73
N LEU A 582 -29.58 -0.41 7.56
CA LEU A 582 -30.64 0.34 8.24
C LEU A 582 -31.59 1.02 7.24
N PHE A 583 -31.06 1.64 6.19
CA PHE A 583 -31.89 2.29 5.17
C PHE A 583 -32.82 1.29 4.47
N LYS A 584 -32.36 0.07 4.15
CA LYS A 584 -33.22 -0.97 3.57
C LYS A 584 -34.26 -1.51 4.56
N LYS A 585 -33.89 -1.61 5.84
CA LYS A 585 -34.77 -2.07 6.93
C LYS A 585 -35.93 -1.10 7.16
N HIS A 586 -35.64 0.20 7.23
CA HIS A 586 -36.63 1.25 7.53
C HIS A 586 -37.27 1.90 6.29
N HIS A 587 -36.66 1.79 5.11
CA HIS A 587 -37.18 2.31 3.84
C HIS A 587 -37.13 1.26 2.72
N PRO A 588 -37.84 0.12 2.85
CA PRO A 588 -37.71 -1.03 1.94
C PRO A 588 -38.12 -0.73 0.48
N THR A 589 -38.90 0.32 0.23
CA THR A 589 -39.31 0.77 -1.10
C THR A 589 -38.35 1.79 -1.75
N LYS A 590 -37.38 2.32 -0.99
CA LYS A 590 -36.45 3.36 -1.47
C LYS A 590 -35.12 2.74 -1.90
N ILE A 591 -34.46 3.37 -2.88
CA ILE A 591 -33.14 2.95 -3.37
C ILE A 591 -32.06 3.59 -2.49
N VAL A 592 -31.15 2.78 -1.95
CA VAL A 592 -30.01 3.27 -1.15
C VAL A 592 -29.11 4.16 -2.01
N MET A 593 -28.78 5.34 -1.51
CA MET A 593 -27.87 6.28 -2.15
C MET A 593 -26.47 5.65 -2.38
N PRO A 594 -25.84 5.82 -3.56
CA PRO A 594 -24.49 5.32 -3.81
C PRO A 594 -23.44 6.00 -2.92
N LEU A 595 -22.44 5.23 -2.46
CA LEU A 595 -21.33 5.70 -1.60
C LEU A 595 -20.70 7.04 -2.04
N LYS A 596 -20.55 7.29 -3.34
CA LYS A 596 -20.00 8.55 -3.84
C LYS A 596 -20.82 9.77 -3.41
N GLU A 597 -22.14 9.68 -3.51
CA GLU A 597 -23.06 10.77 -3.18
C GLU A 597 -23.22 10.88 -1.65
N CYS A 598 -23.19 9.75 -0.93
CA CYS A 598 -23.04 9.73 0.53
C CYS A 598 -21.80 10.50 1.01
N ILE A 599 -20.64 10.31 0.36
CA ILE A 599 -19.40 11.05 0.65
C ILE A 599 -19.54 12.53 0.29
N HIS A 600 -20.24 12.89 -0.79
CA HIS A 600 -20.54 14.30 -1.11
C HIS A 600 -21.38 14.96 0.01
N ASN A 601 -22.44 14.32 0.48
CA ASN A 601 -23.29 14.85 1.56
C ASN A 601 -22.50 15.00 2.87
N LEU A 602 -21.73 13.98 3.27
CA LEU A 602 -20.82 14.05 4.42
C LEU A 602 -19.80 15.19 4.28
N THR A 603 -19.24 15.39 3.08
CA THR A 603 -18.31 16.49 2.79
C THR A 603 -18.96 17.84 3.06
N HIS A 604 -20.19 18.06 2.58
CA HIS A 604 -20.92 19.32 2.81
C HIS A 604 -21.28 19.51 4.29
N SER A 605 -21.79 18.47 4.97
CA SER A 605 -22.13 18.52 6.39
C SER A 605 -20.92 18.92 7.26
N LEU A 606 -19.76 18.27 7.05
CA LEU A 606 -18.53 18.59 7.77
C LEU A 606 -18.00 19.99 7.42
N LEU A 607 -18.08 20.42 6.16
CA LEU A 607 -17.67 21.77 5.74
C LEU A 607 -18.58 22.88 6.29
N GLN A 608 -19.79 22.57 6.76
CA GLN A 608 -20.76 23.54 7.29
C GLN A 608 -20.84 23.55 8.83
N ARG A 609 -20.00 22.77 9.53
CA ARG A 609 -20.13 22.56 10.98
C ARG A 609 -19.80 23.81 11.81
N GLY A 610 -20.72 24.24 12.68
CA GLY A 610 -20.54 25.39 13.57
C GLY A 610 -20.42 26.73 12.84
N ASP A 611 -20.03 27.78 13.56
CA ASP A 611 -19.95 29.14 13.02
C ASP A 611 -18.94 29.31 11.86
N THR A 612 -19.10 30.41 11.13
CA THR A 612 -18.21 30.73 10.01
C THR A 612 -16.80 31.08 10.50
N MET A 613 -15.80 30.30 10.06
CA MET A 613 -14.39 30.61 10.29
C MET A 613 -13.91 31.85 9.50
N ARG A 614 -14.76 32.45 8.67
CA ARG A 614 -14.40 33.60 7.85
C ARG A 614 -14.79 34.92 8.51
N LYS A 615 -13.80 35.56 9.15
CA LYS A 615 -13.85 36.98 9.56
C LYS A 615 -13.98 37.96 8.37
N ARG A 616 -13.82 37.51 7.12
CA ARG A 616 -14.11 38.24 5.88
C ARG A 616 -14.71 37.31 4.83
N GLY A 617 -15.79 37.76 4.18
CA GLY A 617 -16.52 36.98 3.18
C GLY A 617 -15.65 36.40 2.07
N GLY A 618 -16.11 35.32 1.45
CA GLY A 618 -15.51 34.80 0.21
C GLY A 618 -15.46 35.92 -0.83
N GLY A 619 -14.29 36.18 -1.40
CA GLY A 619 -14.22 37.05 -2.57
C GLY A 619 -15.07 36.44 -3.67
N ALA A 620 -15.87 37.25 -4.37
CA ALA A 620 -16.88 36.76 -5.31
C ALA A 620 -16.30 35.66 -6.24
N PRO A 621 -17.04 34.55 -6.44
CA PRO A 621 -16.58 33.48 -7.31
C PRO A 621 -16.27 34.05 -8.71
N PRO A 622 -15.25 33.53 -9.42
CA PRO A 622 -14.93 34.01 -10.75
C PRO A 622 -16.16 33.91 -11.63
N LYS A 623 -16.62 35.06 -12.18
CA LYS A 623 -17.77 35.12 -13.08
C LYS A 623 -17.60 34.07 -14.19
N ALA A 624 -18.58 33.19 -14.36
CA ALA A 624 -18.55 32.16 -15.42
C ALA A 624 -18.38 32.79 -16.81
N THR A 625 -18.90 34.00 -16.99
CA THR A 625 -18.54 34.92 -18.08
C THR A 625 -17.18 35.56 -17.79
N LYS A 626 -16.12 34.94 -18.30
CA LYS A 626 -14.82 35.57 -18.44
C LYS A 626 -14.98 36.77 -19.37
N ASP A 627 -14.98 37.99 -18.84
CA ASP A 627 -15.13 39.19 -19.65
C ASP A 627 -13.86 39.45 -20.47
N ILE A 628 -13.94 39.02 -21.73
CA ILE A 628 -12.84 39.07 -22.71
C ILE A 628 -12.43 40.50 -23.07
N THR A 629 -13.22 41.51 -22.67
CA THR A 629 -12.89 42.93 -22.88
C THR A 629 -11.93 43.48 -21.83
N THR A 630 -11.81 42.85 -20.65
CA THR A 630 -10.80 43.20 -19.65
C THR A 630 -9.45 42.58 -20.01
N SER A 631 -8.76 43.25 -20.93
CA SER A 631 -7.46 42.85 -21.48
C SER A 631 -6.37 42.79 -20.42
N SER A 632 -6.00 41.56 -20.02
CA SER A 632 -4.76 41.33 -19.29
C SER A 632 -3.57 41.55 -20.23
N SER A 633 -2.82 42.64 -20.04
CA SER A 633 -1.51 42.80 -20.68
C SER A 633 -0.53 41.72 -20.19
N VAL A 634 0.42 41.37 -21.04
CA VAL A 634 1.21 40.13 -20.94
C VAL A 634 2.13 40.07 -19.71
N ASP A 635 2.43 41.21 -19.08
CA ASP A 635 3.41 41.33 -17.98
C ASP A 635 2.81 41.26 -16.55
N GLY A 636 1.51 41.00 -16.41
CA GLY A 636 0.93 40.51 -15.15
C GLY A 636 0.97 41.43 -13.93
N ARG A 637 1.24 42.74 -14.10
CA ARG A 637 1.07 43.74 -13.03
C ARG A 637 -0.36 44.31 -13.06
N LYS A 638 -0.99 44.43 -11.89
CA LYS A 638 -2.21 45.23 -11.72
C LYS A 638 -1.89 46.70 -12.00
N VAL A 639 -2.50 47.27 -13.03
CA VAL A 639 -2.71 48.72 -13.12
C VAL A 639 -3.85 49.06 -12.15
N ARG A 640 -3.69 50.11 -11.34
CA ARG A 640 -4.78 50.63 -10.50
C ARG A 640 -5.74 51.46 -11.36
N SER A 641 -7.01 51.49 -10.98
CA SER A 641 -8.10 52.12 -11.74
C SER A 641 -8.10 53.66 -11.75
N ASP A 642 -7.06 54.29 -11.22
CA ASP A 642 -6.94 55.73 -10.98
C ASP A 642 -5.98 56.46 -11.95
N SER A 643 -5.26 55.75 -12.84
CA SER A 643 -4.34 56.38 -13.81
C SER A 643 -5.07 56.97 -15.03
N VAL A 644 -5.50 58.22 -14.92
CA VAL A 644 -6.13 59.00 -16.00
C VAL A 644 -5.08 59.73 -16.86
N ARG A 645 -5.27 59.71 -18.19
CA ARG A 645 -4.56 60.48 -19.27
C ARG A 645 -3.05 60.22 -19.50
N GLN A 646 -2.73 59.60 -20.63
CA GLN A 646 -2.12 60.27 -21.80
C GLN A 646 -2.44 59.48 -23.09
N PRO A 647 -2.50 60.12 -24.28
CA PRO A 647 -3.06 59.52 -25.49
C PRO A 647 -2.03 58.74 -26.34
N PHE A 648 -2.60 57.92 -27.23
CA PHE A 648 -1.93 57.05 -28.20
C PHE A 648 -1.54 57.79 -29.49
N THR A 649 -0.37 57.49 -30.03
CA THR A 649 -0.03 57.74 -31.44
C THR A 649 0.67 56.52 -32.06
N SER A 650 0.03 55.95 -33.08
CA SER A 650 0.64 55.12 -34.14
C SER A 650 0.39 55.84 -35.47
N PRO A 651 1.25 55.70 -36.50
CA PRO A 651 1.15 54.59 -37.46
C PRO A 651 2.55 53.96 -37.76
N THR A 652 2.83 53.09 -38.74
CA THR A 652 2.09 52.65 -39.95
C THR A 652 2.41 51.17 -40.30
N ALA A 653 1.77 50.66 -41.36
CA ALA A 653 2.06 49.38 -42.05
C ALA A 653 3.44 49.37 -42.76
N THR A 654 3.98 48.29 -43.36
CA THR A 654 3.37 47.05 -43.90
C THR A 654 4.45 45.96 -44.08
N VAL A 655 4.06 44.70 -44.34
CA VAL A 655 4.61 43.76 -45.35
C VAL A 655 4.45 42.30 -44.89
N THR A 656 3.95 41.49 -45.81
CA THR A 656 3.65 40.05 -45.71
C THR A 656 4.87 39.17 -45.46
N GLY A 657 4.77 38.27 -44.47
CA GLY A 657 5.68 37.13 -44.29
C GLY A 657 5.09 36.12 -43.30
N THR A 658 5.04 34.84 -43.67
CA THR A 658 4.47 33.77 -42.84
C THR A 658 5.18 33.68 -41.49
N PRO A 659 4.49 33.69 -40.33
CA PRO A 659 5.16 33.62 -39.04
C PRO A 659 5.95 32.32 -38.88
N GLN A 660 7.27 32.44 -38.72
CA GLN A 660 8.05 31.32 -38.19
C GLN A 660 7.61 31.07 -36.74
N THR A 661 7.38 29.80 -36.41
CA THR A 661 7.02 29.39 -35.05
C THR A 661 8.10 29.85 -34.07
N PRO A 662 7.78 30.62 -33.01
CA PRO A 662 8.77 31.01 -32.01
C PRO A 662 9.42 29.77 -31.41
N VAL A 663 10.76 29.71 -31.46
CA VAL A 663 11.52 28.64 -30.81
C VAL A 663 11.29 28.74 -29.31
N SER A 664 10.94 27.63 -28.67
CA SER A 664 10.65 27.56 -27.24
C SER A 664 11.87 27.88 -26.38
N GLY A 665 12.09 29.16 -26.10
CA GLY A 665 13.01 29.64 -25.07
C GLY A 665 12.54 29.24 -23.67
N LEU A 666 13.48 28.92 -22.77
CA LEU A 666 13.16 28.88 -21.34
C LEU A 666 12.96 30.32 -20.87
N ASP A 667 11.86 30.59 -20.16
CA ASP A 667 11.64 31.92 -19.58
C ASP A 667 12.80 32.29 -18.62
N ARG A 668 13.13 33.58 -18.55
CA ARG A 668 14.24 34.11 -17.74
C ARG A 668 14.18 33.66 -16.28
N ARG A 669 12.98 33.56 -15.70
CA ARG A 669 12.74 33.10 -14.33
C ARG A 669 12.93 31.59 -14.20
N THR A 670 12.43 30.79 -15.14
CA THR A 670 12.68 29.34 -15.24
C THR A 670 14.18 29.04 -15.38
N LEU A 671 14.90 29.81 -16.20
CA LEU A 671 16.35 29.70 -16.35
C LEU A 671 17.06 29.99 -15.03
N GLN A 672 16.68 31.07 -14.33
CA GLN A 672 17.26 31.44 -13.03
C GLN A 672 17.02 30.36 -11.95
N TYR A 673 15.82 29.79 -11.85
CA TYR A 673 15.56 28.67 -10.93
C TYR A 673 16.41 27.43 -11.27
N ARG A 674 16.54 27.09 -12.56
CA ARG A 674 17.38 25.96 -12.99
C ARG A 674 18.87 26.21 -12.73
N GLN A 675 19.37 27.44 -12.90
CA GLN A 675 20.73 27.83 -12.54
C GLN A 675 21.01 27.66 -11.04
N VAL A 676 20.11 28.13 -10.17
CA VAL A 676 20.23 27.95 -8.71
C VAL A 676 20.18 26.48 -8.32
N ALA A 677 19.27 25.70 -8.90
CA ALA A 677 19.16 24.26 -8.65
C ALA A 677 20.37 23.46 -9.18
N PHE A 678 20.98 23.90 -10.28
CA PHE A 678 22.23 23.31 -10.79
C PHE A 678 23.42 23.65 -9.88
N LYS A 679 23.55 24.91 -9.43
CA LYS A 679 24.61 25.32 -8.50
C LYS A 679 24.59 24.49 -7.22
N ARG A 680 23.43 24.36 -6.56
CA ARG A 680 23.25 23.50 -5.37
C ARG A 680 23.62 22.04 -5.61
N ARG A 681 23.30 21.50 -6.79
CA ARG A 681 23.66 20.12 -7.15
C ARG A 681 25.16 19.96 -7.46
N LYS A 682 25.80 20.97 -8.05
CA LYS A 682 27.26 21.01 -8.30
C LYS A 682 28.05 21.16 -6.99
N GLU A 683 27.53 21.91 -6.02
CA GLU A 683 28.04 21.97 -4.63
C GLU A 683 27.99 20.58 -3.96
N SER A 684 26.90 19.83 -4.10
CA SER A 684 26.80 18.46 -3.57
C SER A 684 27.54 17.37 -4.37
N GLN A 685 27.88 17.66 -5.65
CA GLN A 685 28.46 16.71 -6.59
C GLN A 685 29.46 17.44 -7.50
N PRO A 686 30.72 17.63 -7.06
CA PRO A 686 31.70 18.45 -7.78
C PRO A 686 31.99 18.00 -9.22
N GLY A 687 31.85 16.70 -9.51
CA GLY A 687 32.00 16.13 -10.85
C GLY A 687 30.81 16.35 -11.82
N ARG A 688 29.76 17.08 -11.42
CA ARG A 688 28.51 17.26 -12.19
C ARG A 688 28.65 18.30 -13.32
N SER A 689 29.69 18.18 -14.14
CA SER A 689 29.94 19.05 -15.30
C SER A 689 29.52 18.38 -16.62
N HIS A 690 28.72 19.09 -17.41
CA HIS A 690 28.21 18.67 -18.72
C HIS A 690 27.56 17.28 -18.80
N ILE A 691 26.97 16.76 -17.73
CA ILE A 691 26.40 15.40 -17.72
C ILE A 691 25.16 15.26 -18.62
N SER A 692 25.08 14.12 -19.31
CA SER A 692 23.93 13.68 -20.10
C SER A 692 22.82 13.13 -19.19
N ILE A 693 21.71 13.85 -19.05
CA ILE A 693 20.62 13.48 -18.13
C ILE A 693 19.39 13.04 -18.93
N PRO A 694 18.75 11.89 -18.59
CA PRO A 694 17.46 11.51 -19.16
C PRO A 694 16.36 12.46 -18.65
N VAL A 695 15.57 13.01 -19.57
CA VAL A 695 14.49 13.96 -19.24
C VAL A 695 13.14 13.32 -19.51
N VAL A 696 12.27 13.34 -18.50
CA VAL A 696 10.87 12.91 -18.62
C VAL A 696 10.09 13.98 -19.40
N VAL A 697 9.61 13.64 -20.60
CA VAL A 697 8.77 14.54 -21.39
C VAL A 697 7.31 14.07 -21.35
N LYS A 698 6.40 14.96 -20.96
CA LYS A 698 4.97 14.63 -20.83
C LYS A 698 4.36 14.36 -22.21
N GLY A 699 3.83 13.13 -22.38
CA GLY A 699 3.11 12.69 -23.58
C GLY A 699 4.01 12.12 -24.67
N ASN A 700 3.51 11.10 -25.37
CA ASN A 700 4.23 10.30 -26.37
C ASN A 700 4.60 11.06 -27.68
N ARG A 701 4.55 12.40 -27.67
CA ARG A 701 4.70 13.27 -28.85
C ARG A 701 6.00 14.09 -28.88
N ALA A 702 6.69 14.25 -27.75
CA ALA A 702 7.83 15.18 -27.63
C ALA A 702 9.16 14.49 -27.29
N THR A 703 9.66 13.63 -28.20
CA THR A 703 11.12 13.42 -28.29
C THR A 703 11.73 14.55 -29.11
N SER A 704 12.63 15.30 -28.51
CA SER A 704 13.45 16.33 -29.17
C SER A 704 14.46 15.74 -30.17
N TYR A 705 14.77 16.49 -31.23
CA TYR A 705 15.86 16.14 -32.16
C TYR A 705 17.22 16.55 -31.59
N CYS A 706 18.22 15.67 -31.75
CA CYS A 706 19.60 15.91 -31.37
C CYS A 706 20.13 17.21 -32.03
N LYS A 707 20.73 18.07 -31.22
CA LYS A 707 21.27 19.38 -31.63
C LYS A 707 22.69 19.29 -32.18
N TYR A 708 23.35 18.12 -32.09
CA TYR A 708 24.69 17.95 -32.65
C TYR A 708 24.67 18.04 -34.18
N ASN A 709 25.50 18.93 -34.75
CA ASN A 709 25.49 19.20 -36.18
C ASN A 709 25.95 17.99 -37.00
N LYS A 710 26.90 17.19 -36.48
CA LYS A 710 27.42 15.93 -37.06
C LYS A 710 26.67 14.66 -36.59
N CYS A 711 25.43 14.78 -36.09
CA CYS A 711 24.64 13.61 -35.67
C CYS A 711 24.44 12.62 -36.83
N PRO A 712 24.77 11.30 -36.69
CA PRO A 712 24.68 10.32 -37.78
C PRO A 712 23.28 10.19 -38.41
N GLY A 713 22.20 10.54 -37.70
CA GLY A 713 20.85 10.58 -38.25
C GLY A 713 20.70 11.53 -39.45
N LYS A 714 21.54 12.57 -39.55
CA LYS A 714 21.57 13.44 -40.73
C LYS A 714 22.20 12.78 -41.97
N ASN A 715 22.90 11.66 -41.79
CA ASN A 715 23.63 10.97 -42.86
C ASN A 715 22.92 9.69 -43.34
N THR A 716 21.75 9.34 -42.78
CA THR A 716 20.90 8.26 -43.29
C THR A 716 20.41 8.57 -44.71
N GLY A 717 20.24 7.56 -45.57
CA GLY A 717 19.73 7.70 -46.95
C GLY A 717 18.27 8.16 -47.11
N ALA A 718 17.61 8.62 -46.03
CA ALA A 718 16.21 9.03 -46.04
C ALA A 718 15.97 10.36 -46.78
N LYS A 719 14.85 10.46 -47.52
CA LYS A 719 14.40 11.65 -48.29
C LYS A 719 14.38 12.99 -47.51
N ARG A 720 14.32 12.96 -46.18
CA ARG A 720 14.48 14.15 -45.31
C ARG A 720 15.49 13.84 -44.20
N LYS A 721 16.76 14.22 -44.42
CA LYS A 721 17.85 14.13 -43.44
C LYS A 721 17.46 14.82 -42.12
N LYS A 722 17.35 14.06 -41.03
CA LYS A 722 16.97 14.57 -39.70
C LYS A 722 17.87 13.97 -38.61
N PRO A 723 18.34 14.74 -37.62
CA PRO A 723 19.05 14.17 -36.47
C PRO A 723 18.21 13.08 -35.80
N TYR A 724 18.85 12.18 -35.05
CA TYR A 724 18.09 11.23 -34.24
C TYR A 724 17.32 11.94 -33.13
N ARG A 725 16.19 11.35 -32.76
CA ARG A 725 15.43 11.70 -31.56
C ARG A 725 16.20 11.24 -30.31
N SER A 726 16.34 12.14 -29.33
CA SER A 726 16.94 11.86 -28.03
C SER A 726 15.93 12.06 -26.90
N LYS A 727 16.16 11.35 -25.79
CA LYS A 727 15.53 11.58 -24.47
C LYS A 727 16.53 12.16 -23.47
N TYR A 728 17.77 12.44 -23.91
CA TYR A 728 18.88 12.92 -23.08
C TYR A 728 19.24 14.35 -23.45
N ALA A 729 19.41 15.20 -22.44
CA ALA A 729 19.89 16.57 -22.56
C ALA A 729 21.13 16.78 -21.69
N CYS A 730 22.05 17.63 -22.15
CA CYS A 730 23.14 18.11 -21.30
C CYS A 730 22.59 19.25 -20.41
N GLU A 731 22.59 19.04 -19.09
CA GLU A 731 22.00 19.99 -18.13
C GLU A 731 22.73 21.35 -18.19
N GLU A 732 24.06 21.35 -18.19
CA GLU A 732 24.89 22.57 -18.21
C GLU A 732 24.82 23.31 -19.55
N CYS A 733 24.92 22.62 -20.70
CA CYS A 733 24.72 23.27 -22.00
C CYS A 733 23.29 23.75 -22.25
N GLY A 734 22.29 23.19 -21.54
CA GLY A 734 20.94 23.71 -21.55
C GLY A 734 20.81 25.06 -20.84
N LEU A 735 21.56 25.23 -19.74
CA LEU A 735 21.65 26.49 -19.00
C LEU A 735 22.41 27.56 -19.78
N GLU A 736 23.57 27.22 -20.35
CA GLU A 736 24.38 28.12 -21.18
C GLU A 736 23.60 28.73 -22.36
N LYS A 737 22.69 27.95 -22.94
CA LYS A 737 21.98 28.30 -24.18
C LYS A 737 20.56 28.81 -23.97
N GLY A 738 20.06 28.81 -22.73
CA GLY A 738 18.68 29.19 -22.41
C GLY A 738 17.60 28.28 -23.02
N ILE A 739 17.97 27.11 -23.54
CA ILE A 739 17.09 26.12 -24.18
C ILE A 739 17.59 24.71 -23.89
N ASP A 740 16.67 23.74 -23.76
CA ASP A 740 17.07 22.34 -23.55
C ASP A 740 17.99 21.84 -24.69
N PHE A 741 19.21 21.43 -24.33
CA PHE A 741 20.25 21.06 -25.29
C PHE A 741 20.42 19.54 -25.43
N TRP A 742 19.66 18.99 -26.37
CA TRP A 742 19.50 17.56 -26.56
C TRP A 742 20.62 16.93 -27.38
N LEU A 743 21.22 15.87 -26.87
CA LEU A 743 22.30 15.12 -27.52
C LEU A 743 21.99 13.62 -27.45
N CYS A 744 22.34 12.85 -28.48
CA CYS A 744 22.17 11.40 -28.43
C CYS A 744 23.18 10.79 -27.46
N ASN A 745 22.70 9.92 -26.58
CA ASN A 745 23.51 9.05 -25.73
C ASN A 745 22.73 7.74 -25.53
N SER A 746 22.63 6.94 -26.59
CA SER A 746 21.77 5.74 -26.65
C SER A 746 22.04 4.92 -27.91
N THR A 747 21.67 3.65 -27.92
CA THR A 747 21.60 2.85 -29.15
C THR A 747 20.58 3.40 -30.15
N LYS A 748 20.82 3.18 -31.45
CA LYS A 748 19.95 3.50 -32.58
C LYS A 748 20.04 2.36 -33.59
N SER A 749 18.94 2.04 -34.27
CA SER A 749 19.00 1.21 -35.47
C SER A 749 19.50 2.07 -36.64
N VAL A 750 20.52 1.58 -37.34
CA VAL A 750 21.10 2.14 -38.56
C VAL A 750 21.16 1.00 -39.55
N ASP A 751 20.39 1.10 -40.64
CA ASP A 751 20.34 0.12 -41.72
C ASP A 751 20.13 -1.33 -41.20
N GLY A 752 19.20 -1.48 -40.25
CA GLY A 752 18.87 -2.75 -39.59
C GLY A 752 19.74 -3.12 -38.39
N THR A 753 20.97 -2.59 -38.30
CA THR A 753 21.94 -2.92 -37.23
C THR A 753 21.79 -1.98 -36.04
N LEU A 754 21.84 -2.51 -34.81
CA LEU A 754 21.80 -1.69 -33.59
C LEU A 754 23.21 -1.15 -33.24
N VAL A 755 23.41 0.17 -33.34
CA VAL A 755 24.70 0.82 -33.06
C VAL A 755 24.59 1.84 -31.93
N VAL A 756 25.65 1.97 -31.13
CA VAL A 756 25.73 3.00 -30.07
C VAL A 756 25.96 4.37 -30.71
N VAL A 757 25.08 5.33 -30.45
CA VAL A 757 25.21 6.70 -30.96
C VAL A 757 25.36 7.68 -29.80
N ASP A 758 26.63 7.94 -29.45
CA ASP A 758 27.02 8.94 -28.47
C ASP A 758 27.43 10.26 -29.16
N CYS A 759 26.42 11.06 -29.52
CA CYS A 759 26.63 12.44 -29.95
C CYS A 759 26.95 13.39 -28.79
N HIS A 760 26.74 12.95 -27.54
CA HIS A 760 26.99 13.74 -26.35
C HIS A 760 28.49 13.90 -26.13
N THR A 761 29.20 12.80 -25.92
CA THR A 761 30.66 12.79 -25.77
C THR A 761 31.34 13.38 -27.00
N ALA A 762 30.89 13.04 -28.22
CA ALA A 762 31.45 13.61 -29.45
C ALA A 762 31.32 15.15 -29.53
N TYR A 763 30.20 15.73 -29.07
CA TYR A 763 30.03 17.19 -29.00
C TYR A 763 30.97 17.81 -27.96
N HIS A 764 31.08 17.21 -26.77
CA HIS A 764 31.93 17.74 -25.69
C HIS A 764 33.43 17.59 -25.97
N VAL A 765 33.87 16.50 -26.60
CA VAL A 765 35.24 16.35 -27.14
C VAL A 765 35.52 17.41 -28.21
N GLN A 766 34.61 17.63 -29.17
CA GLN A 766 34.78 18.70 -30.16
C GLN A 766 34.86 20.10 -29.52
N LYS A 767 34.19 20.30 -28.38
CA LYS A 767 34.23 21.55 -27.60
C LYS A 767 35.42 21.65 -26.64
N LYS A 768 36.33 20.68 -26.63
CA LYS A 768 37.47 20.58 -25.69
C LYS A 768 37.04 20.52 -24.21
N LEU A 769 35.82 20.04 -23.95
CA LEU A 769 35.25 19.86 -22.61
C LEU A 769 35.52 18.45 -22.05
N TYR A 770 35.85 17.49 -22.92
CA TYR A 770 36.36 16.16 -22.56
C TYR A 770 37.61 15.83 -23.37
N THR A 771 38.55 15.11 -22.76
CA THR A 771 39.62 14.40 -23.46
C THR A 771 39.03 13.14 -24.12
N ALA A 772 39.46 12.79 -25.33
CA ALA A 772 38.94 11.61 -26.01
C ALA A 772 39.42 10.32 -25.30
N PRO A 773 38.54 9.34 -25.03
CA PRO A 773 38.99 7.99 -24.66
C PRO A 773 39.70 7.33 -25.86
N SER A 774 40.74 6.55 -25.58
CA SER A 774 41.50 5.80 -26.60
C SER A 774 40.58 4.93 -27.47
N PRO A 775 40.90 4.72 -28.76
CA PRO A 775 40.03 4.00 -29.67
C PRO A 775 39.87 2.54 -29.24
N VAL A 776 38.63 2.15 -28.92
CA VAL A 776 38.26 0.73 -28.74
C VAL A 776 38.41 0.03 -30.09
N ILE A 777 39.19 -1.05 -30.10
CA ILE A 777 39.46 -1.88 -31.27
C ILE A 777 38.13 -2.42 -31.82
N LYS A 778 37.93 -2.32 -33.14
CA LYS A 778 36.75 -2.90 -33.80
C LYS A 778 36.82 -4.43 -33.75
N SER A 779 36.06 -5.06 -32.87
CA SER A 779 35.75 -6.48 -32.99
C SER A 779 34.68 -6.68 -34.07
N SER A 780 35.11 -7.11 -35.25
CA SER A 780 34.21 -7.57 -36.31
C SER A 780 33.94 -9.06 -36.12
N THR A 781 32.82 -9.40 -35.46
CA THR A 781 32.36 -10.80 -35.43
C THR A 781 31.82 -11.18 -36.81
N VAL A 782 32.57 -12.00 -37.53
CA VAL A 782 32.14 -12.64 -38.77
C VAL A 782 31.10 -13.70 -38.42
N ILE A 783 29.89 -13.62 -39.00
CA ILE A 783 28.92 -14.71 -38.94
C ILE A 783 29.28 -15.70 -40.05
N GLY A 784 29.98 -16.77 -39.67
CA GLY A 784 30.19 -17.92 -40.55
C GLY A 784 28.93 -18.78 -40.61
N LEU A 785 28.30 -18.83 -41.79
CA LEU A 785 27.27 -19.82 -42.14
C LEU A 785 27.93 -20.98 -42.90
N THR A 786 27.99 -22.17 -42.31
CA THR A 786 28.29 -23.44 -43.02
C THR A 786 27.79 -24.63 -42.22
N GLY A 787 27.16 -25.59 -42.92
CA GLY A 787 26.99 -26.98 -42.46
C GLY A 787 25.66 -27.28 -41.80
#